data_AF-A0AAN8NSL8-F1
#
_entry.id   AF-A0AAN8NSL8-F1
#
_cell.length_a   1.000
_cell.length_b   1.000
_cell.length_c   1.000
_cell.angle_alpha   90.00
_cell.angle_beta   90.00
_cell.angle_gamma   90.00
#
_symmetry.space_group_name_H-M   'P 1'
#
loop_
_entity.id
_entity.type
_entity.pdbx_description
1 polymer ?
#
loop_
_entity_poly.entity_id
_entity_poly.type
_entity_poly.pdbx_seq_one_letter_code
_entity_poly.pdbx_strand_id
1 'polypeptide(L)'
;MDSPEVSSSKRKNENLEVTGISRSGRVRKKSSKLVDFESTDEVDTKHKRKIQTDRESSVSKSKKIQKLSKPKSEEGQSFSESVQDNESNGNLPDTYSDLGQPHGEDEDEDEDVDDEYEIGDEDVDDDDDDEEEEGDDGDDDDDDYSEGQLVVDEKTPTQSLYMMEKSKKKLVIKDGRVVGTAKTQRKDKGKARYTAYMMWAKEIRKELNKQYPDMDFTTMARRLSELWGTVPKSERELWRRKAKREAAKKQKPKQEAPLMPSRKFINKKGSVPLSPLNNSTAPKSVAVSPPDTQQQLGQTKKQQEVITSPGLYKVTGIAPIDVAAHLKLLGESLFIIGERLQEHEGQIAVSGSLSVLLDSLLCAVGPLLCLTQQVEEMKSNKQVLSKILQNVAYMMPGLANLTPAIINKLKENFYKDDKNVLALNACARVDPLEVCTSRRNIELTQHVYQYNMEVEGKPMTNQKSTGCCWIYACLNGIRIPFMKHFNLEKFEFSQSYVLFWNKIERCNFWLHNIVKTAKLGEPIDGRLVSFLLHNPMEDGGQWDMLCNIINKYGLMPKKCFPETFSSESTGRMNAVLNSELRKYAKELRSMVENKADDSEIEAKIIEQLSHIYRVVGICLGIPPETFIWEFTNKSKMTQSIGPISPLDFYKVHVKPIFNMDDKVCLVNDPRPSNPFNTALTVDYLGNMIEGRQVIYNNQPAEVLMKLAGDSIKNNEPVWFGCEVNKRFANKAGIEDLTIHNYKLVFGVDPSLDLKKEDRMVYGDSCMTHAMLFTGVSFDEAGNPTKFKVENSWGEDHGKKGFFLLTAPWFKEFVFEVVIDKKFVSDSIMSVFQQSPKVLPPWDPMGAVASIASTH
;
A
#
# COMPACT_ATOMS: atom_id res chain seq x y z
N MET A 1 55.85 -13.50 -49.36
CA MET A 1 55.83 -14.58 -50.37
C MET A 1 54.39 -15.02 -50.68
N ASP A 2 53.56 -14.26 -51.40
CA ASP A 2 53.56 -12.83 -51.75
C ASP A 2 52.15 -12.36 -52.14
N SER A 3 51.95 -11.05 -52.23
CA SER A 3 50.83 -10.37 -52.88
C SER A 3 51.42 -9.36 -53.88
N PRO A 4 50.77 -9.04 -55.01
CA PRO A 4 49.57 -8.18 -55.03
C PRO A 4 48.42 -8.86 -55.82
N GLU A 5 47.35 -8.24 -56.35
CA GLU A 5 47.03 -6.82 -56.54
C GLU A 5 45.52 -6.52 -56.46
N VAL A 6 44.97 -5.68 -57.36
CA VAL A 6 43.72 -4.93 -57.20
C VAL A 6 42.90 -4.95 -58.49
N SER A 7 41.57 -5.02 -58.38
CA SER A 7 40.68 -4.31 -59.32
C SER A 7 39.38 -3.89 -58.61
N SER A 8 38.66 -2.90 -59.14
CA SER A 8 37.56 -2.23 -58.42
C SER A 8 36.39 -1.85 -59.33
N SER A 9 35.18 -1.68 -58.74
CA SER A 9 34.35 -0.46 -58.88
C SER A 9 32.90 -0.63 -58.38
N LYS A 10 32.16 0.50 -58.33
CA LYS A 10 30.69 0.65 -58.25
C LYS A 10 30.00 0.38 -56.90
N ARG A 11 30.10 1.39 -56.03
CA ARG A 11 28.99 1.77 -55.13
C ARG A 11 27.77 2.21 -55.96
N LYS A 12 26.56 2.08 -55.40
CA LYS A 12 25.36 2.85 -55.78
C LYS A 12 24.91 3.67 -54.58
N ASN A 13 24.74 4.99 -54.77
CA ASN A 13 23.87 5.81 -53.93
C ASN A 13 22.54 5.99 -54.68
N GLU A 14 21.42 5.88 -53.98
CA GLU A 14 20.14 6.44 -54.43
C GLU A 14 19.54 7.23 -53.25
N ASN A 15 19.58 8.56 -53.34
CA ASN A 15 18.82 9.45 -52.44
C ASN A 15 17.37 9.48 -52.93
N LEU A 16 16.41 9.56 -52.01
CA LEU A 16 15.06 10.05 -52.30
C LEU A 16 14.64 11.06 -51.23
N GLU A 17 14.12 12.19 -51.68
CA GLU A 17 13.79 13.35 -50.85
C GLU A 17 12.37 13.27 -50.25
N VAL A 18 12.12 14.11 -49.24
CA VAL A 18 10.82 14.23 -48.56
C VAL A 18 9.92 15.24 -49.27
N THR A 19 8.71 14.85 -49.66
CA THR A 19 7.67 15.79 -50.13
C THR A 19 6.25 15.41 -49.70
N GLY A 20 5.50 16.40 -49.18
CA GLY A 20 4.05 16.50 -49.39
C GLY A 20 3.11 15.84 -48.37
N ILE A 21 2.38 16.66 -47.63
CA ILE A 21 1.21 16.26 -46.80
C ILE A 21 -0.06 16.25 -47.68
N SER A 22 -1.02 15.35 -47.39
CA SER A 22 -2.36 15.38 -48.00
C SER A 22 -3.48 15.25 -46.96
N ARG A 23 -4.59 15.96 -47.19
CA ARG A 23 -5.74 16.07 -46.26
C ARG A 23 -6.78 14.98 -46.52
N SER A 24 -6.72 13.86 -45.79
CA SER A 24 -7.86 12.92 -45.60
C SER A 24 -7.58 11.73 -44.67
N GLY A 25 -6.31 11.39 -44.41
CA GLY A 25 -5.90 10.71 -43.16
C GLY A 25 -6.42 9.29 -42.89
N ARG A 26 -6.62 8.43 -43.90
CA ARG A 26 -6.99 7.01 -43.67
C ARG A 26 -6.38 6.06 -44.68
N VAL A 27 -5.53 5.13 -44.22
CA VAL A 27 -5.04 3.98 -45.00
C VAL A 27 -5.30 2.69 -44.23
N ARG A 28 -5.86 1.69 -44.91
CA ARG A 28 -5.96 0.29 -44.42
C ARG A 28 -5.00 -0.58 -45.22
N LYS A 29 -4.33 -1.53 -44.58
CA LYS A 29 -3.75 -2.71 -45.24
C LYS A 29 -4.46 -3.97 -44.73
N LYS A 30 -4.66 -4.96 -45.61
CA LYS A 30 -5.21 -6.29 -45.31
C LYS A 30 -4.19 -7.37 -45.71
N SER A 31 -4.42 -8.59 -45.23
CA SER A 31 -3.53 -9.75 -45.44
C SER A 31 -3.29 -10.10 -46.91
N SER A 32 -2.10 -10.66 -47.17
CA SER A 32 -1.74 -11.39 -48.39
C SER A 32 -2.19 -12.86 -48.36
N LYS A 33 -2.08 -13.54 -49.53
CA LYS A 33 -2.49 -14.92 -49.88
C LYS A 33 -4.00 -15.08 -50.09
N LEU A 34 -4.49 -15.83 -51.11
CA LEU A 34 -3.81 -16.62 -52.15
C LEU A 34 -4.30 -16.24 -53.57
N VAL A 35 -3.93 -17.03 -54.59
CA VAL A 35 -4.07 -16.75 -56.04
C VAL A 35 -5.22 -17.57 -56.65
N ASP A 36 -5.83 -17.11 -57.76
CA ASP A 36 -5.97 -17.87 -59.04
C ASP A 36 -7.01 -17.26 -60.02
N PHE A 37 -6.95 -17.72 -61.29
CA PHE A 37 -7.83 -17.49 -62.46
C PHE A 37 -7.78 -16.16 -63.28
N GLU A 38 -7.13 -16.26 -64.45
CA GLU A 38 -7.58 -15.90 -65.83
C GLU A 38 -8.28 -14.55 -66.10
N SER A 39 -7.71 -13.65 -66.93
CA SER A 39 -7.88 -13.50 -68.41
C SER A 39 -9.13 -12.66 -68.80
N THR A 40 -9.13 -11.69 -69.73
CA THR A 40 -8.15 -11.11 -70.70
C THR A 40 -8.58 -9.69 -71.13
N ASP A 41 -7.66 -8.87 -71.69
CA ASP A 41 -7.89 -7.73 -72.64
C ASP A 41 -8.76 -6.50 -72.18
N GLU A 42 -8.73 -5.25 -72.71
CA GLU A 42 -7.96 -4.47 -73.73
C GLU A 42 -8.00 -2.95 -73.29
N VAL A 43 -7.00 -2.06 -73.47
CA VAL A 43 -6.76 -1.07 -74.59
C VAL A 43 -7.88 0.03 -74.75
N ASP A 44 -7.68 1.36 -74.94
CA ASP A 44 -6.56 2.32 -75.15
C ASP A 44 -6.94 3.79 -74.70
N THR A 45 -6.00 4.74 -74.84
CA THR A 45 -6.14 6.21 -75.10
C THR A 45 -6.68 7.15 -73.99
N LYS A 46 -6.19 8.38 -73.70
CA LYS A 46 -5.27 9.44 -74.21
C LYS A 46 -6.03 10.79 -74.37
N HIS A 47 -5.61 11.85 -73.64
CA HIS A 47 -5.48 13.29 -74.02
C HIS A 47 -5.17 14.15 -72.76
N LYS A 48 -4.31 15.19 -72.67
CA LYS A 48 -3.25 15.85 -73.50
C LYS A 48 -3.60 17.22 -74.16
N ARG A 49 -2.71 18.23 -73.95
CA ARG A 49 -2.67 19.67 -74.42
C ARG A 49 -3.28 20.69 -73.42
N LYS A 50 -2.82 21.95 -73.25
CA LYS A 50 -1.61 22.74 -73.68
C LYS A 50 -1.45 23.97 -72.70
N ILE A 51 -0.24 24.50 -72.37
CA ILE A 51 0.52 25.66 -72.97
C ILE A 51 -0.32 26.97 -73.04
N GLN A 52 0.06 28.19 -72.57
CA GLN A 52 1.28 29.03 -72.80
C GLN A 52 1.42 30.14 -71.68
N THR A 53 2.54 30.38 -70.98
CA THR A 53 3.72 31.32 -71.12
C THR A 53 3.53 32.86 -71.00
N ASP A 54 4.65 33.52 -70.61
CA ASP A 54 5.03 34.96 -70.65
C ASP A 54 4.93 35.72 -69.29
N ARG A 55 5.92 36.47 -68.75
CA ARG A 55 6.93 37.47 -69.20
C ARG A 55 6.36 38.89 -69.41
N GLU A 56 6.98 40.00 -68.95
CA GLU A 56 8.12 40.26 -68.03
C GLU A 56 8.08 41.76 -67.56
N SER A 57 9.12 42.26 -66.85
CA SER A 57 9.37 43.69 -66.48
C SER A 57 8.60 44.31 -65.29
N SER A 58 9.08 45.33 -64.53
CA SER A 58 10.47 45.78 -64.22
C SER A 58 10.53 46.85 -63.08
N VAL A 59 11.74 47.09 -62.50
CA VAL A 59 12.19 48.32 -61.77
C VAL A 59 11.48 48.66 -60.43
N SER A 60 12.13 48.85 -59.26
CA SER A 60 13.54 48.85 -58.80
C SER A 60 13.62 48.60 -57.26
N LYS A 61 14.55 49.01 -56.35
CA LYS A 61 15.59 50.08 -56.28
C LYS A 61 16.68 49.81 -55.17
N SER A 62 17.20 50.87 -54.53
CA SER A 62 18.21 50.99 -53.44
C SER A 62 18.21 49.89 -52.34
N LYS A 63 19.32 49.27 -51.92
CA LYS A 63 20.59 49.77 -51.27
C LYS A 63 20.36 50.35 -49.86
N LYS A 64 21.20 50.11 -48.83
CA LYS A 64 22.69 49.98 -48.79
C LYS A 64 23.21 49.12 -47.59
N ILE A 65 24.51 48.81 -47.56
CA ILE A 65 25.25 48.03 -46.51
C ILE A 65 26.34 48.91 -45.86
N GLN A 66 26.70 48.70 -44.57
CA GLN A 66 28.06 48.98 -44.05
C GLN A 66 28.45 48.20 -42.77
N LYS A 67 29.68 48.39 -42.26
CA LYS A 67 30.45 47.47 -41.39
C LYS A 67 31.54 48.22 -40.57
N LEU A 68 32.02 47.65 -39.44
CA LEU A 68 33.14 48.13 -38.55
C LEU A 68 32.84 49.45 -37.77
N SER A 69 33.44 49.80 -36.61
CA SER A 69 34.74 49.46 -35.97
C SER A 69 34.76 49.64 -34.42
N LYS A 70 35.92 49.36 -33.76
CA LYS A 70 36.28 49.59 -32.33
C LYS A 70 36.84 51.03 -32.11
N PRO A 71 36.96 51.59 -30.88
CA PRO A 71 38.07 51.23 -29.96
C PRO A 71 37.83 51.39 -28.43
N LYS A 72 38.86 50.96 -27.67
CA LYS A 72 39.44 51.45 -26.39
C LYS A 72 38.66 52.38 -25.43
N SER A 73 38.88 52.35 -24.12
CA SER A 73 39.61 51.43 -23.20
C SER A 73 39.50 52.01 -21.76
N GLU A 74 40.25 51.68 -20.70
CA GLU A 74 41.30 50.71 -20.27
C GLU A 74 40.99 50.51 -18.73
N GLU A 75 41.63 49.77 -17.81
CA GLU A 75 42.88 49.00 -17.73
C GLU A 75 42.57 47.48 -17.50
N GLY A 76 42.85 46.70 -16.43
CA GLY A 76 43.62 46.82 -15.15
C GLY A 76 42.89 46.16 -13.95
N GLN A 77 43.49 45.35 -13.04
CA GLN A 77 44.81 44.68 -13.01
C GLN A 77 44.67 43.14 -12.92
N SER A 78 45.79 42.41 -13.10
CA SER A 78 45.94 40.94 -13.11
C SER A 78 47.11 40.52 -12.18
N PHE A 79 47.62 39.28 -12.02
CA PHE A 79 47.63 38.05 -12.84
C PHE A 79 48.20 36.84 -12.04
N SER A 80 47.95 35.59 -12.50
CA SER A 80 48.82 34.37 -12.42
C SER A 80 49.36 33.79 -11.08
N GLU A 81 50.02 32.61 -11.00
CA GLU A 81 49.90 31.24 -11.59
C GLU A 81 51.08 30.36 -11.08
N SER A 82 51.13 29.06 -11.43
CA SER A 82 52.19 28.04 -11.16
C SER A 82 52.34 27.48 -9.72
N VAL A 83 52.66 26.21 -9.39
CA VAL A 83 53.00 24.91 -10.05
C VAL A 83 54.45 24.39 -9.84
N GLN A 84 54.55 23.11 -9.42
CA GLN A 84 55.68 22.14 -9.40
C GLN A 84 56.69 22.06 -8.22
N ASP A 85 56.85 20.80 -7.72
CA ASP A 85 58.09 20.04 -7.37
C ASP A 85 59.03 20.52 -6.21
N ASN A 86 59.74 19.69 -5.40
CA ASN A 86 59.86 18.21 -5.24
C ASN A 86 60.45 17.81 -3.84
N GLU A 87 60.58 16.48 -3.57
CA GLU A 87 61.55 15.82 -2.63
C GLU A 87 61.48 16.07 -1.10
N SER A 88 62.13 15.30 -0.20
CA SER A 88 62.36 13.82 -0.07
C SER A 88 62.97 13.44 1.33
N ASN A 89 62.93 12.15 1.71
CA ASN A 89 63.58 11.51 2.90
C ASN A 89 63.05 11.90 4.31
N GLY A 90 63.21 11.10 5.39
CA GLY A 90 63.91 9.80 5.55
C GLY A 90 63.50 9.02 6.82
N ASN A 91 64.19 7.89 7.12
CA ASN A 91 63.76 6.80 8.01
C ASN A 91 64.32 6.81 9.46
N LEU A 92 63.52 6.25 10.41
CA LEU A 92 63.91 5.45 11.61
C LEU A 92 64.73 6.14 12.76
N PRO A 93 64.94 5.50 13.95
CA PRO A 93 64.33 4.27 14.55
C PRO A 93 63.87 4.34 16.05
N ASP A 94 62.95 3.42 16.40
CA ASP A 94 62.91 2.47 17.55
C ASP A 94 63.02 2.81 19.08
N THR A 95 62.09 2.15 19.82
CA THR A 95 62.22 1.44 21.14
C THR A 95 62.25 2.18 22.49
N TYR A 96 61.35 1.76 23.40
CA TYR A 96 61.49 1.22 24.79
C TYR A 96 60.04 1.18 25.38
N SER A 97 59.35 0.06 25.71
CA SER A 97 59.57 -1.01 26.71
C SER A 97 59.80 -0.49 28.13
N ASP A 98 59.15 -0.93 29.22
CA ASP A 98 58.12 -1.97 29.49
C ASP A 98 57.60 -1.74 30.95
N LEU A 99 56.77 -2.66 31.52
CA LEU A 99 56.30 -2.76 32.92
C LEU A 99 55.19 -1.76 33.32
N GLY A 100 54.14 -2.15 34.07
CA GLY A 100 53.71 -3.48 34.55
C GLY A 100 52.49 -3.38 35.50
N GLN A 101 51.67 -4.44 35.62
CA GLN A 101 50.61 -4.57 36.66
C GLN A 101 51.21 -5.10 37.98
N PRO A 102 50.52 -4.95 39.14
CA PRO A 102 49.65 -6.06 39.59
C PRO A 102 48.39 -5.68 40.41
N HIS A 103 47.62 -6.74 40.74
CA HIS A 103 46.39 -6.94 41.52
C HIS A 103 46.22 -6.29 42.92
N GLY A 104 44.98 -6.37 43.42
CA GLY A 104 44.53 -6.20 44.82
C GLY A 104 43.32 -5.25 44.88
N GLU A 105 42.05 -5.64 44.98
CA GLU A 105 41.30 -6.60 45.85
C GLU A 105 40.88 -5.99 47.22
N ASP A 106 39.63 -6.29 47.59
CA ASP A 106 38.95 -6.13 48.90
C ASP A 106 38.69 -4.68 49.42
N GLU A 107 37.62 -4.37 50.19
CA GLU A 107 36.48 -5.17 50.69
C GLU A 107 35.22 -4.27 50.93
N ASP A 108 34.11 -4.86 51.36
CA ASP A 108 32.76 -4.27 51.46
C ASP A 108 32.52 -3.29 52.64
N GLU A 109 31.43 -2.50 52.58
CA GLU A 109 30.59 -2.21 53.77
C GLU A 109 29.17 -1.76 53.34
N ASP A 110 28.13 -2.39 53.90
CA ASP A 110 26.70 -2.13 53.64
C ASP A 110 26.12 -1.05 54.58
N GLU A 111 25.03 -0.37 54.19
CA GLU A 111 24.07 0.18 55.16
C GLU A 111 22.65 0.28 54.57
N ASP A 112 21.75 -0.62 55.00
CA ASP A 112 20.31 -0.59 54.71
C ASP A 112 19.58 0.44 55.58
N VAL A 113 18.63 1.19 55.02
CA VAL A 113 17.55 1.85 55.78
C VAL A 113 16.24 1.80 54.98
N ASP A 114 15.23 1.12 55.54
CA ASP A 114 13.84 1.11 55.05
C ASP A 114 13.12 2.45 55.30
N ASP A 115 12.05 2.71 54.56
CA ASP A 115 10.92 3.50 55.06
C ASP A 115 9.60 3.01 54.43
N GLU A 116 8.72 2.43 55.25
CA GLU A 116 7.39 1.96 54.86
C GLU A 116 6.37 3.11 54.84
N TYR A 117 5.43 3.10 53.88
CA TYR A 117 4.16 3.81 54.02
C TYR A 117 2.98 2.97 53.51
N GLU A 118 2.34 2.25 54.43
CA GLU A 118 0.96 1.74 54.28
C GLU A 118 -0.08 2.83 54.64
N ILE A 119 -1.37 2.48 54.47
CA ILE A 119 -2.59 3.27 54.74
C ILE A 119 -2.88 4.31 53.64
N GLY A 120 -4.07 4.35 53.05
CA GLY A 120 -5.26 3.50 53.24
C GLY A 120 -6.46 4.04 52.46
N ASP A 121 -7.47 3.20 52.23
CA ASP A 121 -8.59 3.46 51.32
C ASP A 121 -9.62 4.49 51.84
N GLU A 122 -10.27 5.23 50.93
CA GLU A 122 -11.75 5.32 50.80
C GLU A 122 -12.15 6.25 49.63
N ASP A 123 -12.95 5.70 48.70
CA ASP A 123 -13.91 6.29 47.74
C ASP A 123 -13.50 7.52 46.86
N VAL A 124 -13.86 7.60 45.57
CA VAL A 124 -15.13 7.23 44.92
C VAL A 124 -14.89 6.63 43.51
N ASP A 125 -15.57 5.52 43.20
CA ASP A 125 -15.78 5.05 41.82
C ASP A 125 -17.01 5.75 41.20
N ASP A 126 -16.83 6.40 40.05
CA ASP A 126 -17.91 6.87 39.14
C ASP A 126 -17.31 7.02 37.73
N ASP A 127 -17.74 6.18 36.78
CA ASP A 127 -17.78 6.42 35.31
C ASP A 127 -18.23 5.12 34.58
N ASP A 128 -19.55 4.88 34.53
CA ASP A 128 -20.19 3.94 33.59
C ASP A 128 -20.28 4.60 32.19
N ASP A 129 -19.53 4.13 31.20
CA ASP A 129 -19.69 4.56 29.79
C ASP A 129 -19.72 3.36 28.81
N ASP A 130 -20.95 2.91 28.49
CA ASP A 130 -21.25 1.88 27.47
C ASP A 130 -21.19 2.48 26.05
N GLU A 131 -20.05 2.39 25.35
CA GLU A 131 -19.98 2.76 23.92
C GLU A 131 -20.65 1.68 23.02
N GLU A 132 -21.87 1.94 22.52
CA GLU A 132 -22.53 1.11 21.49
C GLU A 132 -21.91 1.29 20.09
N GLU A 133 -21.70 0.18 19.36
CA GLU A 133 -21.18 0.17 17.97
C GLU A 133 -22.12 0.88 16.96
N GLU A 134 -21.73 2.04 16.42
CA GLU A 134 -22.38 2.67 15.24
C GLU A 134 -21.56 2.52 13.94
N GLY A 135 -22.27 2.45 12.80
CA GLY A 135 -21.84 3.23 11.62
C GLY A 135 -20.98 2.62 10.51
N ASP A 136 -21.25 1.39 10.05
CA ASP A 136 -20.78 0.91 8.73
C ASP A 136 -21.54 1.63 7.59
N ASP A 137 -21.18 2.89 7.32
CA ASP A 137 -21.74 3.73 6.24
C ASP A 137 -20.92 3.58 4.95
N GLY A 138 -21.52 2.90 3.97
CA GLY A 138 -21.02 2.79 2.60
C GLY A 138 -21.95 3.46 1.60
N ASP A 139 -21.54 4.61 1.06
CA ASP A 139 -22.28 5.35 0.03
C ASP A 139 -22.14 4.70 -1.36
N ASP A 140 -23.26 4.26 -1.93
CA ASP A 140 -23.45 3.98 -3.37
C ASP A 140 -24.27 5.12 -3.98
N ASP A 141 -23.59 6.15 -4.50
CA ASP A 141 -24.24 7.36 -5.07
C ASP A 141 -24.61 7.15 -6.55
N ASP A 142 -25.83 6.66 -6.79
CA ASP A 142 -26.51 6.59 -8.10
C ASP A 142 -27.16 7.96 -8.42
N ASP A 143 -26.60 8.78 -9.33
CA ASP A 143 -27.34 9.91 -9.93
C ASP A 143 -26.77 10.40 -11.29
N ASP A 144 -27.55 10.22 -12.36
CA ASP A 144 -27.95 11.30 -13.30
C ASP A 144 -29.20 10.86 -14.08
N TYR A 145 -30.21 11.74 -14.11
CA TYR A 145 -31.38 11.63 -14.98
C TYR A 145 -31.89 13.05 -15.32
N SER A 146 -31.16 13.76 -16.18
CA SER A 146 -31.54 15.08 -16.67
C SER A 146 -32.45 15.01 -17.91
N GLU A 147 -33.56 15.76 -17.91
CA GLU A 147 -34.49 15.82 -19.05
C GLU A 147 -33.95 16.67 -20.20
N GLY A 148 -34.00 16.12 -21.42
CA GLY A 148 -33.67 16.82 -22.68
C GLY A 148 -34.56 16.30 -23.82
N GLN A 149 -35.07 17.19 -24.67
CA GLN A 149 -36.24 16.91 -25.52
C GLN A 149 -35.91 16.76 -27.02
N LEU A 150 -36.66 15.89 -27.72
CA LEU A 150 -36.65 15.63 -29.18
C LEU A 150 -35.38 14.87 -29.68
N VAL A 151 -35.39 13.99 -30.68
CA VAL A 151 -36.35 13.65 -31.77
C VAL A 151 -36.46 12.11 -31.89
N VAL A 152 -37.56 11.58 -32.46
CA VAL A 152 -37.73 10.14 -32.76
C VAL A 152 -37.13 9.75 -34.11
N ASP A 153 -36.35 8.67 -34.16
CA ASP A 153 -36.04 7.94 -35.40
C ASP A 153 -35.81 6.45 -35.09
N GLU A 154 -36.36 5.52 -35.89
CA GLU A 154 -36.42 4.09 -35.53
C GLU A 154 -35.14 3.30 -35.88
N LYS A 155 -34.52 2.66 -34.88
CA LYS A 155 -33.70 1.44 -35.08
C LYS A 155 -33.71 0.49 -33.88
N THR A 156 -33.62 -0.79 -34.22
CA THR A 156 -33.82 -1.98 -33.37
C THR A 156 -32.91 -2.04 -32.13
N PRO A 157 -33.41 -2.39 -30.93
CA PRO A 157 -32.57 -2.64 -29.76
C PRO A 157 -31.77 -3.93 -29.92
N THR A 158 -30.46 -3.86 -29.69
CA THR A 158 -29.54 -5.01 -29.75
C THR A 158 -29.77 -5.98 -28.58
N GLN A 159 -30.01 -7.26 -28.88
CA GLN A 159 -30.06 -8.30 -27.85
C GLN A 159 -28.71 -8.48 -27.16
N SER A 160 -28.72 -8.67 -25.83
CA SER A 160 -27.52 -9.00 -25.08
C SER A 160 -27.08 -10.45 -25.30
N LEU A 161 -25.77 -10.69 -25.23
CA LEU A 161 -25.14 -12.01 -25.47
C LEU A 161 -25.60 -13.13 -24.51
N TYR A 162 -26.31 -12.78 -23.43
CA TYR A 162 -26.82 -13.71 -22.43
C TYR A 162 -27.95 -14.63 -22.94
N MET A 163 -28.54 -14.33 -24.11
CA MET A 163 -29.68 -15.08 -24.68
C MET A 163 -29.32 -16.04 -25.84
N MET A 164 -28.04 -16.36 -26.06
CA MET A 164 -27.59 -17.21 -27.18
C MET A 164 -26.78 -18.47 -26.82
N GLU A 165 -27.15 -19.19 -25.75
CA GLU A 165 -26.72 -20.60 -25.60
C GLU A 165 -27.83 -21.61 -25.94
N LYS A 166 -27.68 -22.30 -27.09
CA LYS A 166 -28.58 -23.39 -27.49
C LYS A 166 -28.25 -24.65 -26.68
N SER A 167 -29.13 -25.00 -25.74
CA SER A 167 -28.98 -26.15 -24.85
C SER A 167 -28.94 -27.50 -25.59
N LYS A 168 -27.74 -28.10 -25.68
CA LYS A 168 -27.54 -29.45 -26.24
C LYS A 168 -28.08 -30.51 -25.27
N LYS A 169 -29.17 -31.18 -25.66
CA LYS A 169 -29.70 -32.34 -24.93
C LYS A 169 -28.77 -33.54 -25.14
N LYS A 170 -28.31 -34.19 -24.07
CA LYS A 170 -27.53 -35.43 -24.13
C LYS A 170 -28.48 -36.63 -24.22
N LEU A 171 -28.25 -37.53 -25.18
CA LEU A 171 -28.98 -38.79 -25.29
C LEU A 171 -28.47 -39.79 -24.25
N VAL A 172 -29.37 -40.62 -23.73
CA VAL A 172 -29.02 -41.75 -22.83
C VAL A 172 -29.12 -43.04 -23.63
N ILE A 173 -28.02 -43.79 -23.64
CA ILE A 173 -27.92 -45.13 -24.21
C ILE A 173 -27.67 -46.08 -23.04
N LYS A 174 -28.42 -47.18 -23.00
CA LYS A 174 -28.13 -48.32 -22.15
C LYS A 174 -28.30 -49.59 -23.00
N ASP A 175 -27.38 -50.54 -22.84
CA ASP A 175 -27.45 -51.87 -23.44
C ASP A 175 -27.73 -51.83 -24.97
N GLY A 176 -27.07 -50.90 -25.67
CA GLY A 176 -27.09 -50.78 -27.13
C GLY A 176 -28.31 -50.08 -27.76
N ARG A 177 -29.28 -49.59 -26.98
CA ARG A 177 -30.44 -48.83 -27.51
C ARG A 177 -30.67 -47.49 -26.78
N VAL A 178 -31.25 -46.54 -27.51
CA VAL A 178 -31.58 -45.19 -27.02
C VAL A 178 -32.93 -45.24 -26.30
N VAL A 179 -32.98 -44.83 -25.03
CA VAL A 179 -34.21 -44.88 -24.21
C VAL A 179 -34.46 -43.51 -23.55
N GLY A 180 -34.96 -42.57 -24.34
CA GLY A 180 -35.52 -41.29 -23.86
C GLY A 180 -34.51 -40.17 -23.59
N THR A 181 -35.07 -38.99 -23.24
CA THR A 181 -34.31 -37.78 -22.90
C THR A 181 -34.76 -37.21 -21.55
N ALA A 182 -33.86 -37.16 -20.57
CA ALA A 182 -34.12 -36.53 -19.28
C ALA A 182 -33.56 -35.09 -19.22
N LYS A 183 -34.18 -34.23 -18.40
CA LYS A 183 -33.60 -32.93 -18.01
C LYS A 183 -32.74 -33.13 -16.76
N THR A 184 -31.49 -32.67 -16.79
CA THR A 184 -30.60 -32.68 -15.62
C THR A 184 -31.14 -31.77 -14.52
N GLN A 185 -31.33 -32.28 -13.30
CA GLN A 185 -31.60 -31.44 -12.14
C GLN A 185 -30.32 -30.73 -11.70
N ARG A 186 -30.37 -29.40 -11.61
CA ARG A 186 -29.31 -28.57 -11.01
C ARG A 186 -29.46 -28.62 -9.49
N LYS A 187 -28.53 -29.29 -8.79
CA LYS A 187 -28.62 -29.52 -7.32
C LYS A 187 -27.91 -28.45 -6.49
N ASP A 188 -27.96 -27.20 -6.94
CA ASP A 188 -27.57 -26.03 -6.16
C ASP A 188 -28.80 -25.24 -5.72
N LYS A 189 -29.05 -25.23 -4.41
CA LYS A 189 -29.92 -24.25 -3.75
C LYS A 189 -29.15 -23.63 -2.60
N GLY A 190 -28.36 -22.60 -2.91
CA GLY A 190 -27.79 -21.72 -1.89
C GLY A 190 -28.88 -21.09 -1.02
N LYS A 191 -28.51 -20.66 0.19
CA LYS A 191 -29.45 -20.02 1.13
C LYS A 191 -30.14 -18.84 0.44
N ALA A 192 -31.48 -18.81 0.46
CA ALA A 192 -32.25 -17.77 -0.21
C ALA A 192 -31.97 -16.39 0.43
N ARG A 193 -31.35 -15.47 -0.34
CA ARG A 193 -31.22 -14.06 0.06
C ARG A 193 -32.63 -13.44 0.17
N TYR A 194 -32.84 -12.67 1.24
CA TYR A 194 -34.07 -11.90 1.43
C TYR A 194 -33.85 -10.48 0.90
N THR A 195 -34.63 -10.06 -0.10
CA THR A 195 -34.64 -8.68 -0.60
C THR A 195 -35.84 -7.91 -0.07
N ALA A 196 -35.74 -6.57 -0.03
CA ALA A 196 -36.86 -5.71 0.35
C ALA A 196 -38.11 -5.98 -0.49
N TYR A 197 -37.96 -6.06 -1.82
CA TYR A 197 -39.02 -6.41 -2.75
C TYR A 197 -39.64 -7.78 -2.44
N MET A 198 -38.85 -8.82 -2.15
CA MET A 198 -39.40 -10.15 -1.81
C MET A 198 -40.22 -10.13 -0.51
N MET A 199 -39.83 -9.32 0.48
CA MET A 199 -40.56 -9.19 1.75
C MET A 199 -41.84 -8.37 1.61
N TRP A 200 -41.79 -7.25 0.88
CA TRP A 200 -42.96 -6.42 0.55
C TRP A 200 -43.95 -7.18 -0.34
N ALA A 201 -43.48 -7.78 -1.44
CA ALA A 201 -44.33 -8.48 -2.40
C ALA A 201 -44.97 -9.72 -1.80
N LYS A 202 -44.34 -10.38 -0.81
CA LYS A 202 -44.95 -11.49 -0.07
C LYS A 202 -46.21 -11.05 0.70
N GLU A 203 -46.25 -9.81 1.17
CA GLU A 203 -47.36 -9.28 1.96
C GLU A 203 -48.45 -8.70 1.04
N ILE A 204 -48.07 -7.81 0.11
CA ILE A 204 -49.01 -7.22 -0.86
C ILE A 204 -49.65 -8.27 -1.78
N ARG A 205 -48.96 -9.38 -2.09
CA ARG A 205 -49.56 -10.51 -2.84
C ARG A 205 -50.73 -11.17 -2.11
N LYS A 206 -50.75 -11.20 -0.77
CA LYS A 206 -51.91 -11.76 -0.03
C LYS A 206 -53.15 -10.91 -0.26
N GLU A 207 -52.99 -9.59 -0.21
CA GLU A 207 -54.09 -8.66 -0.38
C GLU A 207 -54.55 -8.61 -1.84
N LEU A 208 -53.63 -8.63 -2.81
CA LEU A 208 -53.99 -8.78 -4.23
C LEU A 208 -54.68 -10.12 -4.54
N ASN A 209 -54.25 -11.25 -3.96
CA ASN A 209 -54.96 -12.53 -4.07
C ASN A 209 -56.39 -12.46 -3.50
N LYS A 210 -56.61 -11.65 -2.45
CA LYS A 210 -57.90 -11.51 -1.78
C LYS A 210 -58.86 -10.58 -2.54
N GLN A 211 -58.33 -9.58 -3.23
CA GLN A 211 -59.09 -8.64 -4.06
C GLN A 211 -59.32 -9.15 -5.49
N TYR A 212 -58.41 -9.98 -6.01
CA TYR A 212 -58.44 -10.53 -7.37
C TYR A 212 -58.06 -12.02 -7.40
N PRO A 213 -58.91 -12.92 -6.89
CA PRO A 213 -58.59 -14.35 -6.72
C PRO A 213 -58.28 -15.09 -8.02
N ASP A 214 -58.88 -14.68 -9.14
CA ASP A 214 -58.73 -15.31 -10.46
C ASP A 214 -57.54 -14.75 -11.29
N MET A 215 -56.69 -13.91 -10.71
CA MET A 215 -55.57 -13.30 -11.43
C MET A 215 -54.37 -14.27 -11.58
N ASP A 216 -53.98 -14.55 -12.83
CA ASP A 216 -52.81 -15.38 -13.12
C ASP A 216 -51.50 -14.85 -12.47
N PHE A 217 -50.65 -15.78 -12.07
CA PHE A 217 -49.35 -15.54 -11.44
C PHE A 217 -48.45 -14.61 -12.26
N THR A 218 -48.47 -14.70 -13.60
CA THR A 218 -47.66 -13.86 -14.49
C THR A 218 -48.13 -12.41 -14.44
N THR A 219 -49.44 -12.19 -14.55
CA THR A 219 -50.08 -10.87 -14.44
C THR A 219 -49.84 -10.26 -13.06
N MET A 220 -49.95 -11.08 -12.01
CA MET A 220 -49.73 -10.65 -10.63
C MET A 220 -48.27 -10.31 -10.34
N ALA A 221 -47.30 -11.05 -10.90
CA ALA A 221 -45.88 -10.73 -10.79
C ALA A 221 -45.54 -9.40 -11.48
N ARG A 222 -46.15 -9.12 -12.64
CA ARG A 222 -46.03 -7.81 -13.30
C ARG A 222 -46.65 -6.70 -12.45
N ARG A 223 -47.87 -6.90 -11.95
CA ARG A 223 -48.59 -5.90 -11.12
C ARG A 223 -47.86 -5.57 -9.81
N LEU A 224 -47.23 -6.54 -9.17
CA LEU A 224 -46.36 -6.31 -8.01
C LEU A 224 -45.10 -5.52 -8.37
N SER A 225 -44.55 -5.72 -9.57
CA SER A 225 -43.37 -4.96 -10.04
C SER A 225 -43.74 -3.51 -10.36
N GLU A 226 -44.88 -3.29 -11.03
CA GLU A 226 -45.49 -1.96 -11.26
C GLU A 226 -45.70 -1.21 -9.92
N LEU A 227 -46.36 -1.86 -8.95
CA LEU A 227 -46.66 -1.27 -7.65
C LEU A 227 -45.40 -0.98 -6.81
N TRP A 228 -44.35 -1.83 -6.85
CA TRP A 228 -43.07 -1.54 -6.18
C TRP A 228 -42.42 -0.27 -6.73
N GLY A 229 -42.55 -0.01 -8.04
CA GLY A 229 -42.14 1.23 -8.68
C GLY A 229 -42.76 2.48 -8.03
N THR A 230 -43.99 2.38 -7.52
CA THR A 230 -44.70 3.49 -6.82
C THR A 230 -44.44 3.59 -5.31
N VAL A 231 -43.76 2.62 -4.67
CA VAL A 231 -43.44 2.66 -3.23
C VAL A 231 -42.38 3.75 -2.93
N PRO A 232 -42.61 4.72 -2.03
CA PRO A 232 -41.65 5.78 -1.70
C PRO A 232 -40.30 5.28 -1.14
N LYS A 233 -39.20 6.04 -1.36
CA LYS A 233 -37.85 5.69 -0.86
C LYS A 233 -37.85 5.33 0.64
N SER A 234 -38.55 6.11 1.48
CA SER A 234 -38.66 5.88 2.92
C SER A 234 -39.34 4.56 3.31
N GLU A 235 -40.40 4.14 2.60
CA GLU A 235 -41.03 2.85 2.85
C GLU A 235 -40.16 1.68 2.34
N ARG A 236 -39.50 1.84 1.18
CA ARG A 236 -38.53 0.84 0.68
C ARG A 236 -37.44 0.56 1.71
N GLU A 237 -36.99 1.57 2.45
CA GLU A 237 -35.98 1.43 3.50
C GLU A 237 -36.49 0.66 4.74
N LEU A 238 -37.75 0.85 5.11
CA LEU A 238 -38.40 0.01 6.14
C LEU A 238 -38.41 -1.47 5.71
N TRP A 239 -38.64 -1.77 4.43
CA TRP A 239 -38.60 -3.14 3.90
C TRP A 239 -37.17 -3.68 3.73
N ARG A 240 -36.16 -2.85 3.45
CA ARG A 240 -34.72 -3.19 3.52
C ARG A 240 -34.33 -3.61 4.93
N ARG A 241 -34.61 -2.77 5.94
CA ARG A 241 -34.36 -3.06 7.37
C ARG A 241 -35.08 -4.34 7.84
N LYS A 242 -36.33 -4.56 7.40
CA LYS A 242 -37.11 -5.78 7.68
C LYS A 242 -36.52 -7.04 7.02
N ALA A 243 -35.91 -6.92 5.83
CA ALA A 243 -35.17 -8.00 5.19
C ALA A 243 -33.83 -8.32 5.88
N LYS A 244 -33.04 -7.30 6.28
CA LYS A 244 -31.79 -7.47 7.07
C LYS A 244 -32.09 -8.23 8.39
N ARG A 245 -33.18 -7.86 9.10
CA ARG A 245 -33.64 -8.53 10.33
C ARG A 245 -34.06 -10.00 10.13
N GLU A 246 -34.82 -10.34 9.09
CA GLU A 246 -35.20 -11.75 8.83
C GLU A 246 -34.02 -12.60 8.31
N ALA A 247 -33.08 -12.01 7.58
CA ALA A 247 -31.82 -12.66 7.22
C ALA A 247 -30.97 -12.99 8.46
N ALA A 248 -30.93 -12.10 9.45
CA ALA A 248 -30.21 -12.34 10.72
C ALA A 248 -30.88 -13.42 11.59
N LYS A 249 -32.22 -13.40 11.74
CA LYS A 249 -32.95 -14.43 12.53
C LYS A 249 -32.69 -15.86 12.06
N LYS A 250 -32.43 -16.08 10.77
CA LYS A 250 -32.11 -17.40 10.19
C LYS A 250 -30.65 -17.81 10.30
N GLN A 251 -29.80 -17.02 10.96
CA GLN A 251 -28.39 -17.30 11.15
C GLN A 251 -28.01 -17.65 12.60
N LYS A 252 -28.87 -17.38 13.59
CA LYS A 252 -28.69 -17.95 14.94
C LYS A 252 -28.94 -19.47 14.93
N PRO A 253 -28.08 -20.30 15.54
CA PRO A 253 -28.29 -21.75 15.63
C PRO A 253 -29.48 -22.09 16.53
N LYS A 254 -30.05 -23.28 16.34
CA LYS A 254 -31.02 -23.84 17.31
C LYS A 254 -30.25 -24.31 18.54
N GLN A 255 -30.69 -23.90 19.73
CA GLN A 255 -30.33 -24.59 20.97
C GLN A 255 -30.98 -25.98 21.00
N GLU A 256 -30.26 -26.97 21.51
CA GLU A 256 -30.78 -28.32 21.73
C GLU A 256 -31.53 -28.39 23.07
N ALA A 257 -32.46 -29.35 23.19
CA ALA A 257 -33.27 -29.51 24.39
C ALA A 257 -32.54 -30.39 25.44
N PRO A 258 -32.61 -30.06 26.74
CA PRO A 258 -31.94 -30.83 27.78
C PRO A 258 -32.58 -32.22 28.01
N LEU A 259 -31.74 -33.21 28.31
CA LEU A 259 -32.16 -34.56 28.68
C LEU A 259 -32.78 -34.60 30.09
N MET A 260 -33.84 -35.39 30.28
CA MET A 260 -34.55 -35.48 31.55
C MET A 260 -34.03 -36.60 32.48
N PRO A 261 -33.92 -36.33 33.80
CA PRO A 261 -34.01 -37.35 34.85
C PRO A 261 -35.47 -37.70 35.22
N SER A 262 -35.62 -38.64 36.16
CA SER A 262 -36.87 -39.35 36.48
C SER A 262 -38.01 -38.53 37.13
N ARG A 263 -39.25 -38.98 36.87
CA ARG A 263 -40.51 -38.49 37.49
C ARG A 263 -40.51 -38.60 39.02
N LYS A 264 -40.99 -37.55 39.72
CA LYS A 264 -41.79 -37.69 40.98
C LYS A 264 -42.91 -36.64 41.06
N PHE A 265 -43.88 -36.94 41.92
CA PHE A 265 -45.26 -36.46 41.95
C PHE A 265 -45.53 -34.97 42.22
N ILE A 266 -46.54 -34.47 41.50
CA ILE A 266 -47.65 -33.59 41.93
C ILE A 266 -47.68 -33.22 43.42
N ASN A 267 -47.66 -31.91 43.74
CA ASN A 267 -48.83 -31.24 44.34
C ASN A 267 -48.83 -29.72 44.15
N LYS A 268 -50.00 -29.07 44.31
CA LYS A 268 -50.21 -27.61 44.13
C LYS A 268 -51.31 -27.09 45.05
N LYS A 269 -51.03 -26.07 45.89
CA LYS A 269 -52.07 -25.19 46.48
C LYS A 269 -51.47 -23.94 47.17
N GLY A 270 -52.13 -22.79 46.98
CA GLY A 270 -52.01 -21.59 47.85
C GLY A 270 -50.97 -20.51 47.46
N SER A 271 -51.25 -19.20 47.57
CA SER A 271 -52.23 -18.42 46.77
C SER A 271 -52.24 -16.90 47.07
N VAL A 272 -52.06 -16.04 46.03
CA VAL A 272 -52.81 -14.77 45.77
C VAL A 272 -52.59 -13.58 46.76
N PRO A 273 -52.86 -12.28 46.46
CA PRO A 273 -53.09 -11.52 45.19
C PRO A 273 -51.85 -10.66 44.78
N LEU A 274 -51.60 -10.17 43.54
CA LEU A 274 -52.34 -9.38 42.52
C LEU A 274 -52.37 -7.83 42.73
N SER A 275 -51.48 -7.12 42.00
CA SER A 275 -51.74 -6.09 40.93
C SER A 275 -52.64 -4.85 41.22
N PRO A 276 -52.78 -3.80 40.33
CA PRO A 276 -52.31 -3.65 38.93
C PRO A 276 -51.89 -2.22 38.39
N LEU A 277 -51.43 -2.19 37.12
CA LEU A 277 -51.66 -1.17 36.04
C LEU A 277 -51.01 0.25 36.01
N ASN A 278 -50.05 0.38 35.07
CA ASN A 278 -49.98 1.31 33.91
C ASN A 278 -50.08 2.87 33.98
N ASN A 279 -49.03 3.48 33.39
CA ASN A 279 -48.99 4.52 32.34
C ASN A 279 -49.38 6.01 32.59
N SER A 280 -48.32 6.82 32.59
CA SER A 280 -48.11 8.02 31.74
C SER A 280 -49.06 9.23 31.83
N THR A 281 -48.56 10.34 32.40
CA THR A 281 -48.41 11.63 31.69
C THR A 281 -47.49 12.59 32.46
N ALA A 282 -46.79 13.47 31.75
CA ALA A 282 -46.04 14.60 32.32
C ALA A 282 -46.63 15.90 31.75
N PRO A 283 -46.62 17.03 32.49
CA PRO A 283 -45.44 17.92 32.40
C PRO A 283 -45.09 18.78 33.64
N LYS A 284 -43.80 19.16 33.71
CA LYS A 284 -43.25 20.43 34.22
C LYS A 284 -43.62 20.97 35.63
N SER A 285 -42.65 20.77 36.55
CA SER A 285 -42.02 21.81 37.39
C SER A 285 -42.86 22.81 38.20
N VAL A 286 -42.79 22.68 39.54
CA VAL A 286 -42.64 23.80 40.50
C VAL A 286 -41.71 23.34 41.63
N ALA A 287 -40.86 24.21 42.17
CA ALA A 287 -40.05 23.93 43.36
C ALA A 287 -40.87 24.12 44.66
N VAL A 288 -40.53 23.40 45.73
CA VAL A 288 -41.19 23.52 47.05
C VAL A 288 -40.31 24.32 48.01
N SER A 289 -40.93 25.20 48.79
CA SER A 289 -40.31 26.19 49.69
C SER A 289 -40.40 25.75 51.18
N PRO A 290 -39.74 26.46 52.13
CA PRO A 290 -39.51 25.97 53.50
C PRO A 290 -40.49 26.53 54.55
N PRO A 291 -40.38 26.10 55.82
CA PRO A 291 -40.83 26.83 57.02
C PRO A 291 -39.72 27.75 57.59
N ASP A 292 -39.97 28.88 58.27
CA ASP A 292 -41.25 29.56 58.57
C ASP A 292 -41.06 31.05 59.02
N THR A 293 -42.18 31.76 59.24
CA THR A 293 -42.40 32.90 60.18
C THR A 293 -42.09 34.36 59.76
N GLN A 294 -43.17 35.02 59.30
CA GLN A 294 -43.63 36.40 59.59
C GLN A 294 -42.96 37.69 59.02
N GLN A 295 -43.73 38.37 58.15
CA GLN A 295 -44.11 39.82 58.15
C GLN A 295 -43.02 40.93 58.01
N GLN A 296 -43.24 42.09 57.37
CA GLN A 296 -44.50 42.77 56.97
C GLN A 296 -44.36 43.57 55.64
N LEU A 297 -45.36 44.40 55.27
CA LEU A 297 -45.60 44.95 53.91
C LEU A 297 -44.67 46.12 53.47
N GLY A 298 -44.47 46.28 52.14
CA GLY A 298 -43.97 47.54 51.54
C GLY A 298 -43.85 47.54 49.99
N GLN A 299 -44.68 48.32 49.28
CA GLN A 299 -44.63 48.54 47.81
C GLN A 299 -43.96 49.92 47.50
N THR A 300 -43.52 50.33 46.29
CA THR A 300 -43.59 49.82 44.89
C THR A 300 -42.53 50.47 43.95
N LYS A 301 -42.43 49.96 42.70
CA LYS A 301 -42.11 50.67 41.42
C LYS A 301 -40.66 51.05 41.03
N LYS A 302 -40.06 50.15 40.23
CA LYS A 302 -39.45 50.34 38.87
C LYS A 302 -38.99 51.73 38.40
N GLN A 303 -37.78 51.75 37.82
CA GLN A 303 -37.55 52.14 36.41
C GLN A 303 -36.38 51.33 35.81
N GLN A 304 -36.10 51.47 34.50
CA GLN A 304 -35.16 50.65 33.70
C GLN A 304 -34.00 51.51 33.18
N GLU A 305 -32.81 50.94 32.91
CA GLU A 305 -32.29 50.73 31.52
C GLU A 305 -30.83 50.19 31.39
N VAL A 306 -30.62 49.47 30.27
CA VAL A 306 -29.42 49.31 29.41
C VAL A 306 -28.00 49.01 29.99
N ILE A 307 -27.65 47.73 29.88
CA ILE A 307 -26.39 47.10 29.37
C ILE A 307 -25.16 48.00 29.11
N THR A 308 -23.98 47.62 29.65
CA THR A 308 -22.69 47.69 28.91
C THR A 308 -21.57 46.80 29.50
N SER A 309 -20.84 46.12 28.60
CA SER A 309 -19.50 45.51 28.78
C SER A 309 -19.31 44.31 29.74
N PRO A 310 -18.36 43.38 29.44
CA PRO A 310 -17.97 42.32 30.38
C PRO A 310 -17.29 42.87 31.64
N GLY A 311 -17.55 42.23 32.78
CA GLY A 311 -17.04 42.66 34.07
C GLY A 311 -15.52 42.55 34.20
N LEU A 312 -14.87 43.65 34.55
CA LEU A 312 -13.53 43.63 35.13
C LEU A 312 -13.57 42.85 36.45
N TYR A 313 -12.67 41.88 36.66
CA TYR A 313 -12.56 41.15 37.93
C TYR A 313 -12.21 42.12 39.07
N LYS A 314 -13.22 42.55 39.84
CA LYS A 314 -13.01 43.23 41.12
C LYS A 314 -12.64 42.20 42.17
N VAL A 315 -11.35 41.99 42.36
CA VAL A 315 -10.81 41.29 43.54
C VAL A 315 -11.02 42.18 44.76
N THR A 316 -12.16 42.02 45.43
CA THR A 316 -12.47 42.71 46.69
C THR A 316 -11.90 41.91 47.87
N GLY A 317 -10.83 42.41 48.49
CA GLY A 317 -10.33 41.85 49.75
C GLY A 317 -8.86 42.13 50.06
N ILE A 318 -8.02 42.33 49.04
CA ILE A 318 -6.56 42.46 49.22
C ILE A 318 -6.19 43.93 49.41
N ALA A 319 -5.72 44.29 50.61
CA ALA A 319 -5.21 45.62 50.93
C ALA A 319 -3.75 45.79 50.49
N PRO A 320 -3.22 47.03 50.38
CA PRO A 320 -1.83 47.25 49.96
C PRO A 320 -0.78 46.55 50.84
N ILE A 321 -1.09 46.33 52.13
CA ILE A 321 -0.22 45.61 53.07
C ILE A 321 -0.13 44.11 52.73
N ASP A 322 -1.21 43.51 52.25
CA ASP A 322 -1.27 42.09 51.90
C ASP A 322 -0.47 41.83 50.62
N VAL A 323 -0.56 42.73 49.63
CA VAL A 323 0.29 42.63 48.44
C VAL A 323 1.75 42.94 48.76
N ALA A 324 2.04 43.85 49.69
CA ALA A 324 3.41 44.08 50.16
C ALA A 324 3.99 42.83 50.85
N ALA A 325 3.19 42.08 51.61
CA ALA A 325 3.57 40.79 52.19
C ALA A 325 3.81 39.74 51.10
N HIS A 326 2.93 39.61 50.10
CA HIS A 326 3.15 38.71 48.96
C HIS A 326 4.41 39.07 48.14
N LEU A 327 4.68 40.35 47.89
CA LEU A 327 5.89 40.79 47.18
C LEU A 327 7.16 40.55 48.01
N LYS A 328 7.08 40.60 49.34
CA LYS A 328 8.20 40.23 50.23
C LYS A 328 8.48 38.73 50.16
N LEU A 329 7.46 37.88 50.33
CA LEU A 329 7.59 36.42 50.25
C LEU A 329 8.11 35.97 48.88
N LEU A 330 7.60 36.57 47.81
CA LEU A 330 8.09 36.41 46.44
C LEU A 330 9.58 36.81 46.29
N GLY A 331 9.97 37.96 46.85
CA GLY A 331 11.36 38.42 46.84
C GLY A 331 12.30 37.48 47.59
N GLU A 332 11.83 36.92 48.71
CA GLU A 332 12.52 35.89 49.48
C GLU A 332 12.64 34.56 48.70
N SER A 333 11.59 34.14 47.99
CA SER A 333 11.65 32.97 47.08
C SER A 333 12.62 33.18 45.90
N LEU A 334 12.58 34.35 45.25
CA LEU A 334 13.50 34.72 44.17
C LEU A 334 14.95 34.81 44.65
N PHE A 335 15.19 35.25 45.89
CA PHE A 335 16.50 35.28 46.51
C PHE A 335 17.06 33.86 46.72
N ILE A 336 16.25 32.95 47.30
CA ILE A 336 16.63 31.54 47.50
C ILE A 336 16.95 30.86 46.17
N ILE A 337 16.16 31.09 45.12
CA ILE A 337 16.44 30.59 43.76
C ILE A 337 17.76 31.19 43.24
N GLY A 338 18.01 32.48 43.50
CA GLY A 338 19.26 33.16 43.16
C GLY A 338 20.50 32.56 43.84
N GLU A 339 20.40 32.13 45.10
CA GLU A 339 21.47 31.41 45.81
C GLU A 339 21.68 30.01 45.22
N ARG A 340 20.61 29.23 45.00
CA ARG A 340 20.70 27.88 44.38
C ARG A 340 21.30 27.89 42.98
N LEU A 341 21.14 28.98 42.22
CA LEU A 341 21.78 29.16 40.91
C LEU A 341 23.26 29.57 41.00
N GLN A 342 23.74 30.00 42.17
CA GLN A 342 25.15 30.33 42.45
C GLN A 342 25.92 29.16 43.09
N GLU A 343 25.24 28.18 43.68
CA GLU A 343 25.84 26.95 44.23
C GLU A 343 26.46 26.03 43.14
N HIS A 344 26.10 26.22 41.86
CA HIS A 344 26.58 25.41 40.74
C HIS A 344 27.64 26.12 39.89
N GLU A 345 28.93 25.89 40.18
CA GLU A 345 30.04 26.28 39.28
C GLU A 345 30.11 25.36 38.04
N GLY A 346 29.32 25.65 37.00
CA GLY A 346 29.37 24.90 35.74
C GLY A 346 28.43 25.40 34.65
N GLN A 347 28.43 24.71 33.50
CA GLN A 347 27.42 24.94 32.45
C GLN A 347 26.10 24.27 32.84
N ILE A 348 25.21 25.03 33.48
CA ILE A 348 23.87 24.55 33.84
C ILE A 348 23.02 24.33 32.58
N ALA A 349 22.31 23.20 32.52
CA ALA A 349 21.38 22.90 31.44
C ALA A 349 20.20 23.90 31.45
N VAL A 350 20.18 24.80 30.46
CA VAL A 350 19.33 26.00 30.44
C VAL A 350 17.84 25.72 30.64
N SER A 351 17.33 24.57 30.18
CA SER A 351 15.91 24.22 30.23
C SER A 351 15.29 24.26 31.62
N GLY A 352 15.96 23.70 32.64
CA GLY A 352 15.42 23.63 34.01
C GLY A 352 15.39 25.01 34.68
N SER A 353 16.57 25.64 34.81
CA SER A 353 16.72 26.92 35.48
C SER A 353 15.96 28.06 34.79
N LEU A 354 15.82 28.04 33.46
CA LEU A 354 15.05 29.04 32.74
C LEU A 354 13.54 28.89 32.98
N SER A 355 13.01 27.67 33.14
CA SER A 355 11.60 27.50 33.54
C SER A 355 11.36 28.10 34.92
N VAL A 356 12.14 27.68 35.93
CA VAL A 356 11.99 28.19 37.31
C VAL A 356 12.11 29.72 37.38
N LEU A 357 12.98 30.33 36.57
CA LEU A 357 13.09 31.79 36.44
C LEU A 357 11.84 32.43 35.81
N LEU A 358 11.29 31.84 34.74
CA LEU A 358 10.11 32.35 34.03
C LEU A 358 8.80 32.14 34.82
N ASP A 359 8.66 31.01 35.50
CA ASP A 359 7.56 30.70 36.42
C ASP A 359 7.57 31.67 37.60
N SER A 360 8.74 31.90 38.21
CA SER A 360 8.90 32.90 39.28
C SER A 360 8.66 34.33 38.79
N LEU A 361 9.00 34.65 37.53
CA LEU A 361 8.69 35.93 36.90
C LEU A 361 7.18 36.10 36.65
N LEU A 362 6.45 35.05 36.29
CA LEU A 362 4.98 35.07 36.18
C LEU A 362 4.32 35.28 37.54
N CYS A 363 4.76 34.54 38.56
CA CYS A 363 4.36 34.71 39.95
C CYS A 363 4.69 36.11 40.50
N ALA A 364 5.75 36.76 40.01
CA ALA A 364 6.10 38.13 40.34
C ALA A 364 5.22 39.17 39.64
N VAL A 365 4.98 38.98 38.35
CA VAL A 365 4.25 39.93 37.52
C VAL A 365 2.77 39.99 37.94
N GLY A 366 2.09 38.86 38.18
CA GLY A 366 0.67 38.84 38.54
C GLY A 366 0.26 39.82 39.66
N PRO A 367 0.88 39.77 40.86
CA PRO A 367 0.61 40.69 41.97
C PRO A 367 0.95 42.16 41.65
N LEU A 368 2.06 42.43 40.95
CA LEU A 368 2.46 43.79 40.54
C LEU A 368 1.43 44.42 39.59
N LEU A 369 0.77 43.62 38.75
CA LEU A 369 -0.30 44.06 37.86
C LEU A 369 -1.62 44.34 38.58
N CYS A 370 -1.86 43.73 39.74
CA CYS A 370 -2.99 44.09 40.59
C CYS A 370 -2.75 45.46 41.24
N LEU A 371 -1.58 45.68 41.85
CA LEU A 371 -1.21 46.96 42.48
C LEU A 371 -1.24 48.15 41.51
N THR A 372 -0.62 48.00 40.34
CA THR A 372 -0.56 49.07 39.31
C THR A 372 -1.91 49.39 38.66
N GLN A 373 -2.97 48.64 38.98
CA GLN A 373 -4.35 48.99 38.61
C GLN A 373 -5.14 49.65 39.75
N GLN A 374 -4.72 49.47 41.02
CA GLN A 374 -5.37 50.08 42.19
C GLN A 374 -4.88 51.50 42.49
N VAL A 375 -3.59 51.80 42.25
CA VAL A 375 -3.01 53.15 42.42
C VAL A 375 -3.08 53.89 41.08
N GLU A 376 -3.81 55.02 40.99
CA GLU A 376 -4.06 55.68 39.70
C GLU A 376 -2.81 56.28 39.07
N GLU A 377 -1.88 56.79 39.88
CA GLU A 377 -0.59 57.36 39.48
C GLU A 377 0.37 56.30 38.92
N MET A 378 0.10 55.01 39.17
CA MET A 378 0.92 53.87 38.78
C MET A 378 0.34 53.09 37.58
N LYS A 379 -0.73 53.59 36.93
CA LYS A 379 -1.40 52.96 35.80
C LYS A 379 -0.51 52.86 34.55
N SER A 380 0.24 51.76 34.45
CA SER A 380 1.09 51.45 33.30
C SER A 380 0.29 51.24 32.00
N ASN A 381 0.92 51.48 30.85
CA ASN A 381 0.28 51.32 29.54
C ASN A 381 -0.04 49.85 29.28
N LYS A 382 -1.34 49.53 29.10
CA LYS A 382 -1.87 48.19 28.78
C LYS A 382 -1.19 47.52 27.59
N GLN A 383 -0.68 48.29 26.61
CA GLN A 383 0.06 47.77 25.46
C GLN A 383 1.45 47.24 25.86
N VAL A 384 2.16 47.95 26.75
CA VAL A 384 3.47 47.52 27.27
C VAL A 384 3.29 46.26 28.11
N LEU A 385 2.27 46.24 28.96
CA LEU A 385 1.84 45.06 29.72
C LEU A 385 1.57 43.85 28.82
N SER A 386 0.67 43.98 27.83
CA SER A 386 0.36 42.88 26.90
C SER A 386 1.60 42.35 26.18
N LYS A 387 2.58 43.22 25.92
CA LYS A 387 3.83 42.85 25.26
C LYS A 387 4.83 42.18 26.20
N ILE A 388 4.88 42.55 27.48
CA ILE A 388 5.67 41.83 28.50
C ILE A 388 5.13 40.40 28.65
N LEU A 389 3.82 40.23 28.81
CA LEU A 389 3.21 38.91 28.92
C LEU A 389 3.40 38.06 27.65
N GLN A 390 3.30 38.66 26.46
CA GLN A 390 3.64 37.98 25.20
C GLN A 390 5.12 37.60 25.10
N ASN A 391 6.05 38.43 25.59
CA ASN A 391 7.47 38.10 25.58
C ASN A 391 7.79 36.95 26.54
N VAL A 392 7.19 36.92 27.74
CA VAL A 392 7.36 35.80 28.69
C VAL A 392 6.75 34.51 28.12
N ALA A 393 5.54 34.59 27.54
CA ALA A 393 4.91 33.49 26.81
C ALA A 393 5.76 32.97 25.62
N TYR A 394 6.54 33.84 24.98
CA TYR A 394 7.45 33.48 23.88
C TYR A 394 8.77 32.83 24.37
N MET A 395 9.23 33.14 25.59
CA MET A 395 10.46 32.53 26.14
C MET A 395 10.24 31.20 26.86
N MET A 396 9.01 30.85 27.25
CA MET A 396 8.71 29.54 27.84
C MET A 396 8.61 28.45 26.75
N PRO A 397 9.48 27.42 26.74
CA PRO A 397 9.45 26.33 25.76
C PRO A 397 8.33 25.31 26.07
N GLY A 398 7.08 25.78 26.03
CA GLY A 398 5.85 25.00 26.21
C GLY A 398 4.62 25.58 25.49
N LEU A 399 4.73 26.78 24.91
CA LEU A 399 3.64 27.47 24.20
C LEU A 399 3.66 27.25 22.67
N ALA A 400 4.23 26.14 22.22
CA ALA A 400 4.17 25.67 20.82
C ALA A 400 2.80 25.10 20.43
N ASN A 401 1.77 25.25 21.27
CA ASN A 401 0.41 24.80 21.02
C ASN A 401 -0.25 25.55 19.84
N LEU A 402 -1.11 24.85 19.09
CA LEU A 402 -1.89 25.41 17.99
C LEU A 402 -2.95 26.40 18.50
N THR A 403 -2.55 27.65 18.74
CA THR A 403 -3.48 28.68 19.21
C THR A 403 -4.55 29.00 18.15
N PRO A 404 -5.77 29.41 18.56
CA PRO A 404 -6.81 29.86 17.62
C PRO A 404 -6.36 31.00 16.70
N ALA A 405 -5.42 31.85 17.14
CA ALA A 405 -4.84 32.90 16.31
C ALA A 405 -3.95 32.34 15.17
N ILE A 406 -3.18 31.28 15.43
CA ILE A 406 -2.42 30.56 14.40
C ILE A 406 -3.38 29.86 13.44
N ILE A 407 -4.38 29.15 13.95
CA ILE A 407 -5.37 28.42 13.14
C ILE A 407 -6.15 29.39 12.22
N ASN A 408 -6.63 30.51 12.74
CA ASN A 408 -7.33 31.52 11.94
C ASN A 408 -6.42 32.12 10.86
N LYS A 409 -5.15 32.43 11.17
CA LYS A 409 -4.19 32.92 10.18
C LYS A 409 -3.87 31.89 9.09
N LEU A 410 -3.78 30.61 9.45
CA LEU A 410 -3.62 29.51 8.47
C LEU A 410 -4.86 29.39 7.57
N LYS A 411 -6.07 29.49 8.15
CA LYS A 411 -7.34 29.47 7.41
C LYS A 411 -7.47 30.67 6.45
N GLU A 412 -7.16 31.88 6.92
CA GLU A 412 -7.13 33.09 6.10
C GLU A 412 -6.14 32.97 4.93
N ASN A 413 -4.93 32.46 5.19
CA ASN A 413 -3.95 32.20 4.13
C ASN A 413 -4.42 31.13 3.13
N PHE A 414 -5.09 30.07 3.60
CA PHE A 414 -5.60 29.00 2.74
C PHE A 414 -6.66 29.52 1.77
N TYR A 415 -7.72 30.17 2.26
CA TYR A 415 -8.83 30.69 1.44
C TYR A 415 -8.46 31.94 0.62
N LYS A 416 -7.25 32.48 0.76
CA LYS A 416 -6.73 33.61 -0.02
C LYS A 416 -6.08 33.20 -1.35
N ASP A 417 -5.74 31.92 -1.54
CA ASP A 417 -5.30 31.39 -2.83
C ASP A 417 -6.45 30.61 -3.50
N ASP A 418 -6.94 31.12 -4.63
CA ASP A 418 -7.99 30.48 -5.43
C ASP A 418 -7.62 29.03 -5.84
N LYS A 419 -6.32 28.69 -5.93
CA LYS A 419 -5.86 27.32 -6.20
C LYS A 419 -6.16 26.38 -5.04
N ASN A 420 -6.01 26.81 -3.80
CA ASN A 420 -6.33 26.00 -2.62
C ASN A 420 -7.83 25.71 -2.58
N VAL A 421 -8.65 26.71 -2.92
CA VAL A 421 -10.12 26.56 -3.02
C VAL A 421 -10.50 25.63 -4.17
N LEU A 422 -9.84 25.73 -5.33
CA LEU A 422 -10.05 24.82 -6.45
C LEU A 422 -9.63 23.38 -6.14
N ALA A 423 -8.45 23.19 -5.52
CA ALA A 423 -7.93 21.89 -5.11
C ALA A 423 -8.82 21.24 -4.05
N LEU A 424 -9.28 22.00 -3.04
CA LEU A 424 -10.25 21.57 -2.04
C LEU A 424 -11.52 21.03 -2.70
N ASN A 425 -12.14 21.82 -3.59
CA ASN A 425 -13.39 21.45 -4.25
C ASN A 425 -13.26 20.22 -5.18
N ALA A 426 -12.05 19.95 -5.70
CA ALA A 426 -11.76 18.75 -6.49
C ALA A 426 -11.49 17.51 -5.62
N CYS A 427 -10.57 17.62 -4.65
CA CYS A 427 -10.16 16.52 -3.78
C CYS A 427 -11.24 16.11 -2.77
N ALA A 428 -12.21 16.99 -2.46
CA ALA A 428 -13.39 16.65 -1.67
C ALA A 428 -14.44 15.81 -2.42
N ARG A 429 -14.20 15.46 -3.70
CA ARG A 429 -15.14 14.70 -4.56
C ARG A 429 -14.50 13.58 -5.38
N VAL A 430 -13.16 13.54 -5.46
CA VAL A 430 -12.38 12.63 -6.30
C VAL A 430 -11.09 12.31 -5.56
N ASP A 431 -10.59 11.08 -5.71
CA ASP A 431 -9.29 10.67 -5.17
C ASP A 431 -8.19 11.72 -5.43
N PRO A 432 -7.44 12.17 -4.40
CA PRO A 432 -6.48 13.26 -4.56
C PRO A 432 -5.32 12.95 -5.52
N LEU A 433 -4.97 11.68 -5.75
CA LEU A 433 -3.92 11.28 -6.69
C LEU A 433 -4.43 11.32 -8.14
N GLU A 434 -5.69 10.93 -8.37
CA GLU A 434 -6.38 11.13 -9.65
C GLU A 434 -6.56 12.62 -9.97
N VAL A 435 -6.90 13.47 -8.99
CA VAL A 435 -6.90 14.94 -9.15
C VAL A 435 -5.51 15.47 -9.53
N CYS A 436 -4.44 14.91 -8.97
CA CYS A 436 -3.08 15.26 -9.34
C CYS A 436 -2.63 14.75 -10.72
N THR A 437 -3.39 13.86 -11.37
CA THR A 437 -2.92 13.12 -12.55
C THR A 437 -2.76 14.01 -13.79
N SER A 438 -1.54 14.00 -14.34
CA SER A 438 -1.13 14.83 -15.46
C SER A 438 -1.74 14.35 -16.78
N ARG A 439 -2.90 14.92 -17.14
CA ARG A 439 -3.60 14.64 -18.40
C ARG A 439 -2.67 14.74 -19.63
N ARG A 440 -1.80 15.74 -19.67
CA ARG A 440 -0.79 15.94 -20.73
C ARG A 440 0.16 14.74 -20.84
N ASN A 441 0.64 14.21 -19.72
CA ASN A 441 1.62 13.13 -19.72
C ASN A 441 0.96 11.78 -20.04
N ILE A 442 -0.32 11.59 -19.67
CA ILE A 442 -1.15 10.48 -20.21
C ILE A 442 -1.25 10.56 -21.74
N GLU A 443 -1.54 11.73 -22.32
CA GLU A 443 -1.71 11.89 -23.77
C GLU A 443 -0.41 11.72 -24.57
N LEU A 444 0.74 12.05 -23.97
CA LEU A 444 2.06 11.85 -24.57
C LEU A 444 2.59 10.42 -24.40
N THR A 445 2.11 9.67 -23.39
CA THR A 445 2.63 8.33 -23.06
C THR A 445 2.02 7.25 -23.95
N GLN A 446 2.88 6.47 -24.62
CA GLN A 446 2.47 5.41 -25.53
C GLN A 446 3.05 4.06 -25.11
N HIS A 447 2.17 3.07 -24.90
CA HIS A 447 2.50 1.66 -24.59
C HIS A 447 2.96 0.90 -25.84
N VAL A 448 3.96 1.46 -26.53
CA VAL A 448 4.64 0.90 -27.70
C VAL A 448 6.12 0.82 -27.38
N TYR A 449 6.69 -0.38 -27.55
CA TYR A 449 8.06 -0.71 -27.15
C TYR A 449 8.86 -1.23 -28.35
N GLN A 450 10.15 -0.90 -28.41
CA GLN A 450 11.04 -1.26 -29.52
C GLN A 450 11.28 -2.79 -29.58
N TYR A 451 11.44 -3.40 -28.40
CA TYR A 451 11.58 -4.83 -28.21
C TYR A 451 10.47 -5.32 -27.26
N ASN A 452 9.90 -6.49 -27.55
CA ASN A 452 8.91 -7.19 -26.73
C ASN A 452 9.24 -8.68 -26.81
N MET A 453 8.82 -9.47 -25.81
CA MET A 453 8.85 -10.93 -25.92
C MET A 453 8.09 -11.43 -27.16
N GLU A 454 8.65 -12.41 -27.87
CA GLU A 454 7.99 -13.13 -28.97
C GLU A 454 6.68 -13.82 -28.53
N VAL A 455 6.62 -14.22 -27.26
CA VAL A 455 5.48 -14.88 -26.63
C VAL A 455 5.18 -14.18 -25.31
N GLU A 456 3.99 -13.60 -25.20
CA GLU A 456 3.47 -13.01 -23.95
C GLU A 456 2.80 -14.08 -23.07
N GLY A 457 2.86 -13.92 -21.75
CA GLY A 457 2.14 -14.78 -20.81
C GLY A 457 0.62 -14.67 -20.98
N LYS A 458 -0.09 -15.81 -21.11
CA LYS A 458 -1.55 -15.85 -21.32
C LYS A 458 -2.19 -17.00 -20.54
N PRO A 459 -3.33 -16.81 -19.83
CA PRO A 459 -4.02 -15.53 -19.61
C PRO A 459 -3.19 -14.57 -18.75
N MET A 460 -3.63 -13.31 -18.64
CA MET A 460 -3.10 -12.43 -17.59
C MET A 460 -3.46 -12.99 -16.22
N THR A 461 -2.51 -13.01 -15.29
CA THR A 461 -2.69 -13.59 -13.97
C THR A 461 -3.30 -12.60 -12.97
N ASN A 462 -4.03 -13.11 -11.98
CA ASN A 462 -4.54 -12.32 -10.86
C ASN A 462 -4.24 -13.02 -9.52
N GLN A 463 -3.57 -12.33 -8.59
CA GLN A 463 -3.20 -12.80 -7.25
C GLN A 463 -4.29 -12.54 -6.18
N LYS A 464 -5.33 -11.77 -6.54
CA LYS A 464 -6.41 -11.32 -5.65
C LYS A 464 -5.87 -10.71 -4.35
N SER A 465 -6.57 -10.88 -3.24
CA SER A 465 -6.24 -10.26 -1.95
C SER A 465 -5.17 -11.07 -1.21
N THR A 466 -3.99 -11.18 -1.81
CA THR A 466 -2.81 -11.90 -1.28
C THR A 466 -1.52 -11.15 -1.61
N GLY A 467 -0.48 -11.37 -0.80
CA GLY A 467 0.87 -10.83 -1.06
C GLY A 467 1.74 -11.72 -1.98
N CYS A 468 1.14 -12.57 -2.80
CA CYS A 468 1.86 -13.60 -3.58
C CYS A 468 2.57 -13.07 -4.85
N CYS A 469 2.74 -11.75 -5.02
CA CYS A 469 3.23 -11.14 -6.27
C CYS A 469 4.58 -11.69 -6.74
N TRP A 470 5.52 -11.92 -5.83
CA TRP A 470 6.83 -12.54 -6.10
C TRP A 470 6.72 -13.94 -6.74
N ILE A 471 5.82 -14.80 -6.24
CA ILE A 471 5.48 -16.10 -6.83
C ILE A 471 4.88 -15.90 -8.23
N TYR A 472 3.90 -15.00 -8.36
CA TYR A 472 3.21 -14.75 -9.63
C TYR A 472 4.16 -14.22 -10.72
N ALA A 473 4.97 -13.21 -10.42
CA ALA A 473 5.97 -12.66 -11.31
C ALA A 473 7.00 -13.72 -11.74
N CYS A 474 7.45 -14.58 -10.82
CA CYS A 474 8.38 -15.67 -11.11
C CYS A 474 7.77 -16.68 -12.09
N LEU A 475 6.57 -17.18 -11.78
CA LEU A 475 5.88 -18.15 -12.63
C LEU A 475 5.45 -17.54 -13.98
N ASN A 476 5.25 -16.22 -14.06
CA ASN A 476 5.08 -15.49 -15.32
C ASN A 476 6.38 -15.41 -16.14
N GLY A 477 7.54 -15.25 -15.48
CA GLY A 477 8.85 -15.36 -16.14
C GLY A 477 9.11 -16.76 -16.71
N ILE A 478 8.88 -17.80 -15.90
CA ILE A 478 9.09 -19.20 -16.30
C ILE A 478 8.12 -19.65 -17.40
N ARG A 479 6.86 -19.20 -17.38
CA ARG A 479 5.85 -19.68 -18.35
C ARG A 479 6.09 -19.20 -19.78
N ILE A 480 6.76 -18.07 -19.99
CA ILE A 480 7.02 -17.53 -21.34
C ILE A 480 7.86 -18.49 -22.21
N PRO A 481 9.09 -18.92 -21.81
CA PRO A 481 9.86 -19.90 -22.56
C PRO A 481 9.19 -21.29 -22.59
N PHE A 482 8.51 -21.69 -21.51
CA PHE A 482 7.76 -22.96 -21.46
C PHE A 482 6.61 -23.00 -22.49
N MET A 483 5.81 -21.93 -22.61
CA MET A 483 4.75 -21.78 -23.60
C MET A 483 5.27 -21.74 -25.04
N LYS A 484 6.48 -21.18 -25.26
CA LYS A 484 7.19 -21.22 -26.54
C LYS A 484 7.59 -22.65 -26.89
N HIS A 485 8.22 -23.38 -25.96
CA HIS A 485 8.68 -24.77 -26.15
C HIS A 485 7.52 -25.75 -26.42
N PHE A 486 6.49 -25.77 -25.57
CA PHE A 486 5.33 -26.67 -25.71
C PHE A 486 4.29 -26.18 -26.74
N ASN A 487 4.56 -25.07 -27.44
CA ASN A 487 3.68 -24.47 -28.44
C ASN A 487 2.25 -24.23 -27.91
N LEU A 488 2.14 -23.65 -26.71
CA LEU A 488 0.88 -23.45 -25.98
C LEU A 488 0.24 -22.10 -26.32
N GLU A 489 -1.09 -22.03 -26.35
CA GLU A 489 -1.82 -20.76 -26.45
C GLU A 489 -1.98 -20.08 -25.07
N LYS A 490 -2.28 -20.87 -24.04
CA LYS A 490 -2.50 -20.41 -22.67
C LYS A 490 -1.94 -21.40 -21.67
N PHE A 491 -1.24 -20.92 -20.64
CA PHE A 491 -0.68 -21.74 -19.56
C PHE A 491 -0.44 -20.91 -18.29
N GLU A 492 -0.57 -21.58 -17.15
CA GLU A 492 -0.15 -21.12 -15.83
C GLU A 492 0.43 -22.33 -15.08
N PHE A 493 1.55 -22.12 -14.39
CA PHE A 493 1.92 -22.98 -13.26
C PHE A 493 0.99 -22.70 -12.08
N SER A 494 0.82 -23.66 -11.18
CA SER A 494 0.03 -23.48 -9.97
C SER A 494 0.74 -22.51 -9.01
N GLN A 495 0.14 -21.34 -8.78
CA GLN A 495 0.60 -20.39 -7.78
C GLN A 495 0.28 -20.88 -6.36
N SER A 496 -0.90 -21.49 -6.16
CA SER A 496 -1.30 -22.14 -4.91
C SER A 496 -0.37 -23.27 -4.46
N TYR A 497 0.26 -24.01 -5.39
CA TYR A 497 1.23 -25.07 -5.08
C TYR A 497 2.51 -24.52 -4.43
N VAL A 498 3.06 -23.43 -4.99
CA VAL A 498 4.25 -22.76 -4.45
C VAL A 498 3.92 -22.12 -3.10
N LEU A 499 2.73 -21.52 -2.97
CA LEU A 499 2.22 -20.96 -1.71
C LEU A 499 2.08 -22.03 -0.61
N PHE A 500 1.57 -23.22 -0.93
CA PHE A 500 1.42 -24.34 0.01
C PHE A 500 2.75 -24.71 0.67
N TRP A 501 3.77 -25.03 -0.14
CA TRP A 501 5.07 -25.41 0.39
C TRP A 501 5.78 -24.24 1.07
N ASN A 502 5.67 -23.02 0.53
CA ASN A 502 6.25 -21.84 1.18
C ASN A 502 5.66 -21.58 2.57
N LYS A 503 4.35 -21.76 2.78
CA LYS A 503 3.75 -21.59 4.11
C LYS A 503 4.21 -22.66 5.10
N ILE A 504 4.37 -23.92 4.69
CA ILE A 504 4.85 -24.99 5.58
C ILE A 504 6.33 -24.79 5.94
N GLU A 505 7.19 -24.54 4.95
CA GLU A 505 8.63 -24.41 5.18
C GLU A 505 8.99 -23.09 5.89
N ARG A 506 8.29 -21.98 5.59
CA ARG A 506 8.50 -20.72 6.33
C ARG A 506 8.04 -20.83 7.78
N CYS A 507 6.97 -21.57 8.07
CA CYS A 507 6.60 -21.90 9.45
C CYS A 507 7.71 -22.67 10.17
N ASN A 508 8.27 -23.71 9.53
CA ASN A 508 9.36 -24.52 10.08
C ASN A 508 10.60 -23.65 10.39
N PHE A 509 11.02 -22.85 9.40
CA PHE A 509 12.12 -21.90 9.50
C PHE A 509 11.89 -20.85 10.61
N TRP A 510 10.65 -20.36 10.76
CA TRP A 510 10.30 -19.39 11.80
C TRP A 510 10.34 -20.00 13.21
N LEU A 511 9.82 -21.23 13.41
CA LEU A 511 9.88 -21.93 14.71
C LEU A 511 11.33 -22.16 15.15
N HIS A 512 12.17 -22.64 14.23
CA HIS A 512 13.62 -22.76 14.44
C HIS A 512 14.28 -21.42 14.80
N ASN A 513 13.86 -20.32 14.17
CA ASN A 513 14.38 -18.99 14.48
C ASN A 513 13.94 -18.45 15.85
N ILE A 514 12.78 -18.85 16.35
CA ILE A 514 12.39 -18.58 17.75
C ILE A 514 13.26 -19.39 18.72
N VAL A 515 13.57 -20.66 18.41
CA VAL A 515 14.53 -21.44 19.23
C VAL A 515 15.93 -20.83 19.17
N LYS A 516 16.41 -20.38 18.00
CA LYS A 516 17.69 -19.66 17.83
C LYS A 516 17.74 -18.41 18.72
N THR A 517 16.72 -17.54 18.68
CA THR A 517 16.67 -16.33 19.51
C THR A 517 16.56 -16.64 21.00
N ALA A 518 15.77 -17.65 21.39
CA ALA A 518 15.69 -18.12 22.78
C ALA A 518 17.06 -18.58 23.31
N LYS A 519 17.80 -19.39 22.54
CA LYS A 519 19.14 -19.89 22.90
C LYS A 519 20.20 -18.80 22.96
N LEU A 520 19.99 -17.68 22.26
CA LEU A 520 20.85 -16.48 22.33
C LEU A 520 20.51 -15.55 23.51
N GLY A 521 19.47 -15.85 24.29
CA GLY A 521 19.03 -15.01 25.41
C GLY A 521 18.25 -13.76 25.00
N GLU A 522 17.80 -13.66 23.74
CA GLU A 522 17.08 -12.50 23.23
C GLU A 522 15.76 -12.26 23.99
N PRO A 523 15.54 -11.08 24.59
CA PRO A 523 14.35 -10.80 25.40
C PRO A 523 13.06 -10.73 24.54
N ILE A 524 11.92 -11.06 25.14
CA ILE A 524 10.63 -11.25 24.45
C ILE A 524 10.05 -9.94 23.87
N ASP A 525 10.27 -8.85 24.58
CA ASP A 525 9.98 -7.46 24.25
C ASP A 525 11.11 -6.79 23.43
N GLY A 526 12.27 -7.44 23.34
CA GLY A 526 13.40 -7.02 22.52
C GLY A 526 13.02 -6.86 21.05
N ARG A 527 13.62 -5.85 20.39
CA ARG A 527 13.30 -5.45 19.00
C ARG A 527 13.31 -6.62 18.02
N LEU A 528 14.23 -7.58 18.17
CA LEU A 528 14.32 -8.77 17.32
C LEU A 528 13.11 -9.71 17.49
N VAL A 529 12.81 -10.12 18.72
CA VAL A 529 11.72 -11.08 18.99
C VAL A 529 10.36 -10.43 18.75
N SER A 530 10.21 -9.15 19.12
CA SER A 530 9.03 -8.33 18.81
C SER A 530 8.77 -8.25 17.28
N PHE A 531 9.82 -8.00 16.47
CA PHE A 531 9.72 -8.03 15.01
C PHE A 531 9.29 -9.41 14.47
N LEU A 532 9.90 -10.50 14.95
CA LEU A 532 9.54 -11.85 14.52
C LEU A 532 8.09 -12.24 14.90
N LEU A 533 7.57 -11.73 16.03
CA LEU A 533 6.20 -11.95 16.49
C LEU A 533 5.17 -11.01 15.84
N HIS A 534 5.59 -9.88 15.26
CA HIS A 534 4.70 -8.88 14.68
C HIS A 534 3.87 -9.44 13.53
N ASN A 535 4.49 -10.10 12.54
CA ASN A 535 3.76 -10.79 11.47
C ASN A 535 4.48 -12.07 11.01
N PRO A 536 4.37 -13.20 11.77
CA PRO A 536 5.11 -14.42 11.51
C PRO A 536 4.99 -14.96 10.06
N MET A 537 3.77 -14.93 9.50
CA MET A 537 3.43 -15.56 8.22
C MET A 537 2.73 -14.63 7.25
N GLU A 538 3.39 -13.54 6.89
CA GLU A 538 3.09 -12.80 5.66
C GLU A 538 3.17 -13.71 4.40
N ASP A 539 2.63 -13.24 3.28
CA ASP A 539 2.70 -13.94 1.99
C ASP A 539 3.97 -13.63 1.19
N GLY A 540 4.63 -12.51 1.47
CA GLY A 540 5.77 -11.99 0.71
C GLY A 540 7.01 -12.86 0.76
N GLY A 541 7.97 -12.59 -0.12
CA GLY A 541 9.22 -13.33 -0.19
C GLY A 541 10.12 -12.92 -1.36
N GLN A 542 11.32 -13.47 -1.34
CA GLN A 542 12.48 -13.06 -2.15
C GLN A 542 12.83 -14.07 -3.24
N TRP A 543 13.74 -13.72 -4.17
CA TRP A 543 14.15 -14.62 -5.25
C TRP A 543 14.77 -15.95 -4.75
N ASP A 544 15.66 -15.90 -3.76
CA ASP A 544 16.30 -17.12 -3.22
C ASP A 544 15.28 -18.03 -2.49
N MET A 545 14.24 -17.43 -1.89
CA MET A 545 13.11 -18.16 -1.30
C MET A 545 12.30 -18.95 -2.36
N LEU A 546 12.18 -18.43 -3.60
CA LEU A 546 11.61 -19.16 -4.72
C LEU A 546 12.53 -20.30 -5.17
N CYS A 547 13.85 -20.05 -5.21
CA CYS A 547 14.83 -21.07 -5.57
C CYS A 547 14.75 -22.28 -4.62
N ASN A 548 14.61 -22.03 -3.31
CA ASN A 548 14.44 -23.07 -2.29
C ASN A 548 13.22 -23.97 -2.59
N ILE A 549 12.04 -23.37 -2.73
CA ILE A 549 10.79 -24.13 -2.96
C ILE A 549 10.82 -24.86 -4.31
N ILE A 550 11.25 -24.20 -5.39
CA ILE A 550 11.23 -24.76 -6.74
C ILE A 550 12.29 -25.87 -6.91
N ASN A 551 13.47 -25.76 -6.32
CA ASN A 551 14.46 -26.85 -6.39
C ASN A 551 14.15 -28.04 -5.48
N LYS A 552 13.47 -27.84 -4.34
CA LYS A 552 13.07 -28.93 -3.42
C LYS A 552 11.80 -29.64 -3.85
N TYR A 553 10.76 -28.90 -4.24
CA TYR A 553 9.43 -29.43 -4.55
C TYR A 553 9.10 -29.43 -6.04
N GLY A 554 9.70 -28.55 -6.83
CA GLY A 554 9.42 -28.42 -8.26
C GLY A 554 8.23 -27.54 -8.59
N LEU A 555 7.53 -27.87 -9.67
CA LEU A 555 6.42 -27.11 -10.23
C LEU A 555 5.36 -28.03 -10.81
N MET A 556 4.12 -27.54 -10.92
CA MET A 556 3.06 -28.23 -11.65
C MET A 556 2.11 -27.26 -12.36
N PRO A 557 1.37 -27.68 -13.39
CA PRO A 557 0.35 -26.84 -14.05
C PRO A 557 -0.80 -26.49 -13.11
N LYS A 558 -1.35 -25.27 -13.24
CA LYS A 558 -2.50 -24.77 -12.45
C LYS A 558 -3.76 -25.64 -12.54
N LYS A 559 -3.89 -26.44 -13.60
CA LYS A 559 -4.99 -27.42 -13.76
C LYS A 559 -4.86 -28.64 -12.85
N CYS A 560 -3.65 -28.94 -12.37
CA CYS A 560 -3.36 -30.12 -11.54
C CYS A 560 -3.41 -29.78 -10.04
N PHE A 561 -3.22 -28.51 -9.68
CA PHE A 561 -3.50 -27.98 -8.34
C PHE A 561 -4.05 -26.54 -8.50
N PRO A 562 -5.39 -26.34 -8.44
CA PRO A 562 -6.03 -25.05 -8.72
C PRO A 562 -5.98 -24.10 -7.53
N GLU A 563 -6.56 -22.90 -7.69
CA GLU A 563 -6.78 -21.96 -6.58
C GLU A 563 -7.90 -22.45 -5.64
N THR A 564 -7.84 -22.01 -4.39
CA THR A 564 -8.91 -22.10 -3.40
C THR A 564 -9.30 -20.70 -2.92
N PHE A 565 -10.36 -20.59 -2.12
CA PHE A 565 -10.70 -19.33 -1.45
C PHE A 565 -9.51 -18.74 -0.67
N SER A 566 -8.69 -19.58 -0.04
CA SER A 566 -7.56 -19.13 0.78
C SER A 566 -6.29 -18.81 -0.01
N SER A 567 -6.15 -19.25 -1.28
CA SER A 567 -5.07 -18.78 -2.17
C SER A 567 -5.44 -17.53 -2.97
N GLU A 568 -6.73 -17.14 -2.98
CA GLU A 568 -7.19 -15.82 -3.46
C GLU A 568 -7.46 -14.82 -2.32
N SER A 569 -7.50 -15.28 -1.06
CA SER A 569 -7.73 -14.45 0.14
C SER A 569 -7.07 -15.08 1.38
N THR A 570 -5.76 -14.88 1.49
CA THR A 570 -4.88 -15.52 2.49
C THR A 570 -5.07 -15.00 3.91
N GLY A 571 -5.56 -13.77 4.11
CA GLY A 571 -5.59 -13.09 5.40
C GLY A 571 -6.21 -13.90 6.55
N ARG A 572 -7.27 -14.68 6.28
CA ARG A 572 -7.91 -15.56 7.29
C ARG A 572 -7.06 -16.78 7.65
N MET A 573 -6.36 -17.36 6.67
CA MET A 573 -5.41 -18.46 6.92
C MET A 573 -4.19 -17.94 7.70
N ASN A 574 -3.65 -16.79 7.30
CA ASN A 574 -2.51 -16.15 7.97
C ASN A 574 -2.86 -15.74 9.41
N ALA A 575 -4.07 -15.26 9.69
CA ALA A 575 -4.52 -14.96 11.06
C ALA A 575 -4.52 -16.19 11.98
N VAL A 576 -4.98 -17.35 11.48
CA VAL A 576 -4.93 -18.62 12.24
C VAL A 576 -3.49 -19.07 12.44
N LEU A 577 -2.66 -19.04 11.40
CA LEU A 577 -1.24 -19.42 11.48
C LEU A 577 -0.46 -18.52 12.45
N ASN A 578 -0.59 -17.19 12.33
CA ASN A 578 0.04 -16.22 13.23
C ASN A 578 -0.38 -16.43 14.70
N SER A 579 -1.63 -16.85 14.95
CA SER A 579 -2.11 -17.10 16.32
C SER A 579 -1.49 -18.36 16.94
N GLU A 580 -1.51 -19.49 16.21
CA GLU A 580 -0.86 -20.72 16.70
C GLU A 580 0.67 -20.54 16.80
N LEU A 581 1.32 -19.85 15.85
CA LEU A 581 2.78 -19.62 15.91
C LEU A 581 3.21 -18.77 17.10
N ARG A 582 2.45 -17.73 17.48
CA ARG A 582 2.76 -16.93 18.69
C ARG A 582 2.64 -17.76 19.97
N LYS A 583 1.65 -18.66 20.04
CA LYS A 583 1.52 -19.67 21.10
C LYS A 583 2.70 -20.64 21.10
N TYR A 584 3.06 -21.18 19.94
CA TYR A 584 4.19 -22.11 19.80
C TYR A 584 5.53 -21.44 20.16
N ALA A 585 5.69 -20.14 19.87
CA ALA A 585 6.85 -19.38 20.30
C ALA A 585 6.94 -19.25 21.82
N LYS A 586 5.81 -19.09 22.54
CA LYS A 586 5.80 -19.15 24.01
C LYS A 586 6.21 -20.54 24.49
N GLU A 587 5.61 -21.60 23.94
CA GLU A 587 5.93 -23.00 24.30
C GLU A 587 7.43 -23.30 24.11
N LEU A 588 7.99 -23.00 22.93
CA LEU A 588 9.39 -23.26 22.59
C LEU A 588 10.37 -22.41 23.40
N ARG A 589 10.07 -21.13 23.67
CA ARG A 589 10.91 -20.28 24.52
C ARG A 589 10.96 -20.81 25.95
N SER A 590 9.82 -21.20 26.53
CA SER A 590 9.80 -21.82 27.86
C SER A 590 10.47 -23.20 27.90
N MET A 591 10.50 -23.97 26.81
CA MET A 591 11.30 -25.20 26.75
C MET A 591 12.81 -24.91 26.82
N VAL A 592 13.31 -23.92 26.07
CA VAL A 592 14.72 -23.50 26.11
C VAL A 592 15.11 -22.93 27.48
N GLU A 593 14.23 -22.12 28.09
CA GLU A 593 14.39 -21.57 29.44
C GLU A 593 14.49 -22.66 30.51
N ASN A 594 13.65 -23.70 30.42
CA ASN A 594 13.71 -24.89 31.28
C ASN A 594 14.84 -25.88 30.91
N LYS A 595 15.69 -25.55 29.93
CA LYS A 595 16.82 -26.37 29.46
C LYS A 595 16.42 -27.76 28.96
N ALA A 596 15.25 -27.85 28.31
CA ALA A 596 14.84 -29.03 27.55
C ALA A 596 15.87 -29.37 26.45
N ASP A 597 16.00 -30.65 26.09
CA ASP A 597 17.02 -31.06 25.13
C ASP A 597 16.62 -30.79 23.66
N ASP A 598 17.62 -30.71 22.78
CA ASP A 598 17.42 -30.36 21.37
C ASP A 598 16.51 -31.35 20.61
N SER A 599 16.43 -32.60 21.06
CA SER A 599 15.53 -33.61 20.49
C SER A 599 14.10 -33.51 21.04
N GLU A 600 13.91 -33.09 22.31
CA GLU A 600 12.60 -32.73 22.85
C GLU A 600 12.03 -31.49 22.13
N ILE A 601 12.87 -30.49 21.90
CA ILE A 601 12.52 -29.27 21.16
C ILE A 601 12.14 -29.61 19.71
N GLU A 602 12.94 -30.40 19.00
CA GLU A 602 12.63 -30.82 17.63
C GLU A 602 11.36 -31.70 17.56
N ALA A 603 11.17 -32.63 18.50
CA ALA A 603 9.93 -33.40 18.59
C ALA A 603 8.69 -32.49 18.77
N LYS A 604 8.83 -31.38 19.53
CA LYS A 604 7.77 -30.39 19.69
C LYS A 604 7.54 -29.55 18.43
N ILE A 605 8.60 -29.17 17.71
CA ILE A 605 8.48 -28.51 16.40
C ILE A 605 7.73 -29.42 15.41
N ILE A 606 8.05 -30.72 15.36
CA ILE A 606 7.36 -31.69 14.51
C ILE A 606 5.86 -31.84 14.88
N GLU A 607 5.53 -31.88 16.18
CA GLU A 607 4.14 -31.86 16.66
C GLU A 607 3.39 -30.61 16.17
N GLN A 608 3.98 -29.44 16.37
CA GLN A 608 3.44 -28.14 15.96
C GLN A 608 3.32 -28.01 14.43
N LEU A 609 4.27 -28.54 13.67
CA LEU A 609 4.22 -28.60 12.20
C LEU A 609 3.09 -29.51 11.70
N SER A 610 2.72 -30.57 12.43
CA SER A 610 1.54 -31.38 12.08
C SER A 610 0.24 -30.57 12.12
N HIS A 611 0.14 -29.62 13.06
CA HIS A 611 -1.00 -28.71 13.17
C HIS A 611 -1.02 -27.65 12.07
N ILE A 612 0.15 -27.11 11.72
CA ILE A 612 0.34 -26.15 10.63
C ILE A 612 0.00 -26.81 9.29
N TYR A 613 0.51 -28.01 9.02
CA TYR A 613 0.20 -28.79 7.81
C TYR A 613 -1.30 -29.07 7.71
N ARG A 614 -1.97 -29.39 8.83
CA ARG A 614 -3.43 -29.54 8.90
C ARG A 614 -4.18 -28.25 8.53
N VAL A 615 -3.76 -27.09 9.05
CA VAL A 615 -4.38 -25.79 8.72
C VAL A 615 -4.18 -25.41 7.26
N VAL A 616 -2.95 -25.48 6.75
CA VAL A 616 -2.60 -25.16 5.36
C VAL A 616 -3.32 -26.11 4.40
N GLY A 617 -3.33 -27.43 4.70
CA GLY A 617 -4.03 -28.44 3.90
C GLY A 617 -5.55 -28.31 3.88
N ILE A 618 -6.18 -27.84 4.96
CA ILE A 618 -7.61 -27.50 4.98
C ILE A 618 -7.91 -26.26 4.12
N CYS A 619 -7.02 -25.28 4.12
CA CYS A 619 -7.20 -24.02 3.39
C CYS A 619 -6.90 -24.12 1.89
N LEU A 620 -5.83 -24.82 1.51
CA LEU A 620 -5.30 -24.87 0.14
C LEU A 620 -5.53 -26.22 -0.56
N GLY A 621 -5.92 -27.26 0.18
CA GLY A 621 -5.87 -28.65 -0.28
C GLY A 621 -4.48 -29.26 -0.10
N ILE A 622 -4.37 -30.57 -0.36
CA ILE A 622 -3.10 -31.31 -0.31
C ILE A 622 -2.61 -31.53 -1.75
N PRO A 623 -1.39 -31.11 -2.11
CA PRO A 623 -0.83 -31.39 -3.43
C PRO A 623 -0.63 -32.90 -3.67
N PRO A 624 -0.92 -33.41 -4.88
CA PRO A 624 -0.69 -34.82 -5.20
C PRO A 624 0.79 -35.09 -5.47
N GLU A 625 1.30 -36.22 -4.95
CA GLU A 625 2.69 -36.68 -5.14
C GLU A 625 3.06 -36.86 -6.62
N THR A 626 2.10 -37.33 -7.42
CA THR A 626 2.20 -37.43 -8.88
C THR A 626 0.92 -36.97 -9.56
N PHE A 627 1.02 -36.47 -10.78
CA PHE A 627 -0.11 -36.04 -11.60
C PHE A 627 0.04 -36.46 -13.05
N ILE A 628 -1.06 -36.37 -13.79
CA ILE A 628 -1.10 -36.44 -15.25
C ILE A 628 -1.63 -35.10 -15.75
N TRP A 629 -0.90 -34.46 -16.66
CA TRP A 629 -1.29 -33.20 -17.28
C TRP A 629 -1.63 -33.42 -18.76
N GLU A 630 -2.93 -33.33 -19.07
CA GLU A 630 -3.43 -33.34 -20.44
C GLU A 630 -3.61 -31.91 -20.97
N PHE A 631 -3.15 -31.67 -22.20
CA PHE A 631 -3.28 -30.38 -22.87
C PHE A 631 -3.41 -30.52 -24.38
N THR A 632 -3.90 -29.46 -25.02
CA THR A 632 -3.94 -29.33 -26.48
C THR A 632 -3.06 -28.15 -26.88
N ASN A 633 -2.09 -28.38 -27.77
CA ASN A 633 -1.20 -27.33 -28.26
C ASN A 633 -1.86 -26.48 -29.38
N LYS A 634 -1.19 -25.40 -29.82
CA LYS A 634 -1.65 -24.53 -30.92
C LYS A 634 -1.92 -25.28 -32.23
N SER A 635 -1.24 -26.42 -32.46
CA SER A 635 -1.46 -27.31 -33.61
C SER A 635 -2.68 -28.22 -33.46
N LYS A 636 -3.49 -28.05 -32.40
CA LYS A 636 -4.67 -28.87 -32.04
C LYS A 636 -4.36 -30.35 -31.75
N MET A 637 -3.10 -30.68 -31.47
CA MET A 637 -2.72 -32.02 -31.03
C MET A 637 -2.85 -32.10 -29.51
N THR A 638 -3.57 -33.11 -29.02
CA THR A 638 -3.61 -33.44 -27.60
C THR A 638 -2.34 -34.19 -27.20
N GLN A 639 -1.76 -33.81 -26.08
CA GLN A 639 -0.60 -34.43 -25.45
C GLN A 639 -0.93 -34.69 -23.97
N SER A 640 -0.22 -35.65 -23.38
CA SER A 640 -0.33 -35.99 -21.97
C SER A 640 1.07 -36.19 -21.39
N ILE A 641 1.33 -35.63 -20.22
CA ILE A 641 2.58 -35.80 -19.48
C ILE A 641 2.23 -36.36 -18.10
N GLY A 642 2.65 -37.61 -17.85
CA GLY A 642 2.53 -38.26 -16.55
C GLY A 642 2.28 -39.78 -16.66
N PRO A 643 2.17 -40.50 -15.52
CA PRO A 643 2.28 -39.96 -14.15
C PRO A 643 3.71 -39.44 -13.87
N ILE A 644 3.81 -38.24 -13.30
CA ILE A 644 5.08 -37.57 -12.99
C ILE A 644 4.97 -36.79 -11.68
N SER A 645 6.06 -36.67 -10.93
CA SER A 645 6.11 -35.80 -9.74
C SER A 645 6.30 -34.32 -10.14
N PRO A 646 5.89 -33.35 -9.29
CA PRO A 646 6.18 -31.93 -9.56
C PRO A 646 7.69 -31.61 -9.64
N LEU A 647 8.51 -32.34 -8.88
CA LEU A 647 9.97 -32.19 -8.88
C LEU A 647 10.58 -32.67 -10.21
N ASP A 648 10.12 -33.80 -10.73
CA ASP A 648 10.60 -34.33 -12.01
C ASP A 648 10.02 -33.54 -13.18
N PHE A 649 8.79 -33.03 -13.07
CA PHE A 649 8.22 -32.10 -14.05
C PHE A 649 9.05 -30.83 -14.17
N TYR A 650 9.50 -30.24 -13.06
CA TYR A 650 10.48 -29.15 -13.08
C TYR A 650 11.81 -29.59 -13.72
N LYS A 651 12.44 -30.66 -13.21
CA LYS A 651 13.77 -31.13 -13.70
C LYS A 651 13.79 -31.47 -15.19
N VAL A 652 12.73 -32.09 -15.73
CA VAL A 652 12.69 -32.63 -17.10
C VAL A 652 12.09 -31.63 -18.10
N HIS A 653 11.07 -30.85 -17.70
CA HIS A 653 10.30 -30.01 -18.65
C HIS A 653 10.45 -28.50 -18.44
N VAL A 654 11.06 -28.05 -17.33
CA VAL A 654 11.21 -26.61 -17.04
C VAL A 654 12.68 -26.21 -16.91
N LYS A 655 13.44 -26.84 -16.01
CA LYS A 655 14.86 -26.54 -15.71
C LYS A 655 15.76 -26.48 -16.97
N PRO A 656 15.60 -27.32 -18.01
CA PRO A 656 16.39 -27.21 -19.24
C PRO A 656 16.09 -25.98 -20.13
N ILE A 657 15.06 -25.20 -19.79
CA ILE A 657 14.58 -24.02 -20.54
C ILE A 657 14.61 -22.76 -19.68
N PHE A 658 14.34 -22.90 -18.38
CA PHE A 658 14.50 -21.89 -17.35
C PHE A 658 14.99 -22.57 -16.06
N ASN A 659 16.29 -22.46 -15.79
CA ASN A 659 16.89 -22.94 -14.54
C ASN A 659 16.88 -21.82 -13.49
N MET A 660 16.38 -22.09 -12.29
CA MET A 660 16.44 -21.15 -11.16
C MET A 660 17.88 -20.84 -10.75
N ASP A 661 18.77 -21.83 -10.83
CA ASP A 661 20.15 -21.71 -10.33
C ASP A 661 21.03 -20.82 -11.21
N ASP A 662 20.63 -20.59 -12.47
CA ASP A 662 21.35 -19.72 -13.42
C ASP A 662 20.93 -18.25 -13.29
N LYS A 663 20.04 -17.92 -12.35
CA LYS A 663 19.60 -16.55 -12.07
C LYS A 663 20.27 -16.01 -10.81
N VAL A 664 20.56 -14.71 -10.84
CA VAL A 664 21.21 -13.96 -9.76
C VAL A 664 20.44 -12.69 -9.44
N CYS A 665 20.36 -12.37 -8.15
CA CYS A 665 19.71 -11.17 -7.64
C CYS A 665 20.69 -9.99 -7.61
N LEU A 666 20.35 -8.92 -8.32
CA LEU A 666 21.06 -7.63 -8.26
C LEU A 666 20.13 -6.59 -7.62
N VAL A 667 20.62 -5.88 -6.61
CA VAL A 667 19.85 -4.82 -5.93
C VAL A 667 20.44 -3.44 -6.16
N ASN A 668 19.63 -2.41 -6.00
CA ASN A 668 20.08 -1.03 -5.88
C ASN A 668 19.65 -0.44 -4.53
N ASP A 669 20.53 -0.60 -3.55
CA ASP A 669 20.48 0.05 -2.25
C ASP A 669 21.51 1.20 -2.23
N PRO A 670 21.09 2.46 -2.40
CA PRO A 670 22.01 3.60 -2.43
C PRO A 670 22.47 4.08 -1.05
N ARG A 671 22.02 3.46 0.06
CA ARG A 671 22.33 3.97 1.41
C ARG A 671 23.84 4.00 1.66
N PRO A 672 24.43 5.10 2.18
CA PRO A 672 25.88 5.23 2.34
C PRO A 672 26.58 4.16 3.20
N SER A 673 25.83 3.47 4.06
CA SER A 673 26.32 2.35 4.86
C SER A 673 26.49 1.04 4.08
N ASN A 674 25.92 0.94 2.87
CA ASN A 674 25.87 -0.23 2.00
C ASN A 674 26.46 0.12 0.62
N PRO A 675 27.80 0.27 0.48
CA PRO A 675 28.41 0.69 -0.78
C PRO A 675 28.17 -0.31 -1.93
N PHE A 676 28.20 0.16 -3.18
CA PHE A 676 28.05 -0.71 -4.35
C PHE A 676 29.25 -1.67 -4.52
N ASN A 677 29.00 -2.80 -5.19
CA ASN A 677 29.89 -3.97 -5.32
C ASN A 677 30.14 -4.73 -4.02
N THR A 678 29.22 -4.65 -3.04
CA THR A 678 29.19 -5.53 -1.87
C THR A 678 28.07 -6.56 -1.95
N ALA A 679 28.31 -7.75 -1.43
CA ALA A 679 27.25 -8.70 -1.08
C ALA A 679 26.55 -8.25 0.21
N LEU A 680 25.22 -8.30 0.23
CA LEU A 680 24.38 -8.03 1.39
C LEU A 680 23.47 -9.24 1.67
N THR A 681 23.09 -9.43 2.93
CA THR A 681 22.06 -10.38 3.35
C THR A 681 21.26 -9.77 4.50
N VAL A 682 20.01 -10.16 4.68
CA VAL A 682 19.19 -9.74 5.82
C VAL A 682 19.12 -10.92 6.79
N ASP A 683 19.47 -10.74 8.06
CA ASP A 683 19.38 -11.82 9.04
C ASP A 683 17.92 -12.24 9.25
N TYR A 684 17.70 -13.50 9.64
CA TYR A 684 16.38 -14.12 9.83
C TYR A 684 15.43 -14.08 8.59
N LEU A 685 15.86 -13.55 7.43
CA LEU A 685 15.08 -13.52 6.20
C LEU A 685 15.28 -14.82 5.40
N GLY A 686 14.20 -15.60 5.27
CA GLY A 686 14.21 -16.86 4.54
C GLY A 686 12.91 -17.63 4.68
N ASN A 687 12.89 -18.85 4.16
CA ASN A 687 11.72 -19.73 4.18
C ASN A 687 12.03 -21.22 4.33
N MET A 688 13.28 -21.64 4.57
CA MET A 688 13.65 -23.05 4.58
C MET A 688 14.93 -23.27 5.40
N ILE A 689 14.90 -24.22 6.34
CA ILE A 689 16.09 -24.68 7.06
C ILE A 689 17.01 -25.43 6.09
N GLU A 690 18.32 -25.17 6.19
CA GLU A 690 19.34 -25.58 5.20
C GLU A 690 19.09 -25.10 3.76
N GLY A 691 18.15 -24.18 3.56
CA GLY A 691 17.91 -23.52 2.28
C GLY A 691 19.02 -22.52 1.90
N ARG A 692 19.03 -22.12 0.63
CA ARG A 692 19.86 -21.02 0.14
C ARG A 692 19.45 -19.73 0.84
N GLN A 693 20.44 -19.06 1.43
CA GLN A 693 20.32 -17.74 2.04
C GLN A 693 19.94 -16.69 0.98
N VAL A 694 19.22 -15.64 1.40
CA VAL A 694 18.93 -14.48 0.55
C VAL A 694 20.21 -13.64 0.40
N ILE A 695 20.76 -13.57 -0.81
CA ILE A 695 22.02 -12.88 -1.12
C ILE A 695 21.81 -11.83 -2.21
N TYR A 696 22.00 -10.58 -1.84
CA TYR A 696 21.88 -9.42 -2.70
C TYR A 696 23.26 -8.93 -3.16
N ASN A 697 23.40 -8.62 -4.45
CA ASN A 697 24.60 -7.98 -5.01
C ASN A 697 24.28 -6.52 -5.31
N ASN A 698 24.79 -5.61 -4.49
CA ASN A 698 24.42 -4.19 -4.55
C ASN A 698 25.13 -3.45 -5.69
N GLN A 699 24.38 -2.82 -6.58
CA GLN A 699 24.87 -2.20 -7.81
C GLN A 699 24.14 -0.87 -8.12
N PRO A 700 24.73 0.04 -8.90
CA PRO A 700 24.06 1.26 -9.36
C PRO A 700 22.81 0.94 -10.21
N ALA A 701 21.75 1.74 -10.09
CA ALA A 701 20.49 1.51 -10.80
C ALA A 701 20.65 1.42 -12.32
N GLU A 702 21.62 2.15 -12.89
CA GLU A 702 22.01 2.10 -14.30
C GLU A 702 22.46 0.70 -14.74
N VAL A 703 23.16 -0.04 -13.87
CA VAL A 703 23.64 -1.40 -14.14
C VAL A 703 22.47 -2.37 -14.18
N LEU A 704 21.58 -2.32 -13.17
CA LEU A 704 20.35 -3.12 -13.12
C LEU A 704 19.49 -2.84 -14.36
N MET A 705 19.26 -1.56 -14.68
CA MET A 705 18.43 -1.12 -15.79
C MET A 705 19.00 -1.58 -17.14
N LYS A 706 20.31 -1.44 -17.36
CA LYS A 706 20.99 -1.92 -18.58
C LYS A 706 20.87 -3.43 -18.72
N LEU A 707 21.19 -4.19 -17.67
CA LEU A 707 21.14 -5.66 -17.68
C LEU A 707 19.71 -6.17 -17.92
N ALA A 708 18.71 -5.53 -17.32
CA ALA A 708 17.31 -5.83 -17.60
C ALA A 708 16.94 -5.59 -19.07
N GLY A 709 17.36 -4.44 -19.63
CA GLY A 709 17.18 -4.12 -21.05
C GLY A 709 17.85 -5.12 -21.99
N ASP A 710 19.09 -5.51 -21.71
CA ASP A 710 19.84 -6.49 -22.51
C ASP A 710 19.22 -7.90 -22.43
N SER A 711 18.73 -8.34 -21.27
CA SER A 711 17.98 -9.61 -21.14
C SER A 711 16.72 -9.61 -22.00
N ILE A 712 15.90 -8.55 -21.91
CA ILE A 712 14.64 -8.43 -22.67
C ILE A 712 14.92 -8.40 -24.19
N LYS A 713 15.99 -7.71 -24.61
CA LYS A 713 16.46 -7.65 -26.00
C LYS A 713 16.91 -9.01 -26.54
N ASN A 714 17.34 -9.92 -25.67
CA ASN A 714 17.64 -11.32 -25.99
C ASN A 714 16.45 -12.28 -25.78
N ASN A 715 15.21 -11.76 -25.71
CA ASN A 715 13.98 -12.53 -25.51
C ASN A 715 13.96 -13.32 -24.19
N GLU A 716 14.46 -12.73 -23.10
CA GLU A 716 14.31 -13.28 -21.75
C GLU A 716 13.69 -12.24 -20.79
N PRO A 717 12.53 -12.55 -20.17
CA PRO A 717 11.82 -11.63 -19.30
C PRO A 717 12.49 -11.55 -17.91
N VAL A 718 12.37 -10.40 -17.25
CA VAL A 718 13.13 -10.08 -16.03
C VAL A 718 12.18 -9.87 -14.86
N TRP A 719 12.30 -10.69 -13.82
CA TRP A 719 11.62 -10.46 -12.54
C TRP A 719 12.26 -9.26 -11.86
N PHE A 720 11.44 -8.39 -11.26
CA PHE A 720 11.93 -7.22 -10.52
C PHE A 720 11.04 -6.88 -9.32
N GLY A 721 11.65 -6.27 -8.31
CA GLY A 721 10.99 -5.78 -7.09
C GLY A 721 11.07 -4.26 -6.98
N CYS A 722 9.97 -3.64 -6.56
CA CYS A 722 9.77 -2.19 -6.65
C CYS A 722 8.77 -1.64 -5.61
N GLU A 723 8.64 -0.31 -5.55
CA GLU A 723 7.56 0.36 -4.81
C GLU A 723 6.43 0.85 -5.75
N VAL A 724 5.57 -0.08 -6.17
CA VAL A 724 4.52 0.14 -7.19
C VAL A 724 3.55 1.29 -6.88
N ASN A 725 3.35 1.65 -5.60
CA ASN A 725 2.38 2.68 -5.20
C ASN A 725 2.90 4.12 -5.40
N LYS A 726 4.21 4.35 -5.50
CA LYS A 726 4.76 5.69 -5.72
C LYS A 726 4.67 6.08 -7.19
N ARG A 727 4.21 7.31 -7.49
CA ARG A 727 4.25 7.89 -8.85
C ARG A 727 3.59 7.01 -9.94
N PHE A 728 2.48 6.38 -9.61
CA PHE A 728 1.77 5.42 -10.45
C PHE A 728 0.31 5.82 -10.71
N ALA A 729 -0.05 6.02 -11.98
CA ALA A 729 -1.42 6.30 -12.39
C ALA A 729 -2.15 4.99 -12.75
N ASN A 730 -2.80 4.36 -11.76
CA ASN A 730 -3.31 2.98 -11.83
C ASN A 730 -4.24 2.71 -13.05
N LYS A 731 -5.29 3.51 -13.26
CA LYS A 731 -6.19 3.39 -14.42
C LYS A 731 -5.49 3.60 -15.78
N ALA A 732 -4.38 4.33 -15.80
CA ALA A 732 -3.56 4.50 -16.99
C ALA A 732 -2.55 3.34 -17.15
N GLY A 733 -2.04 2.77 -16.06
CA GLY A 733 -0.95 1.80 -16.06
C GLY A 733 0.40 2.47 -16.35
N ILE A 734 0.67 3.64 -15.80
CA ILE A 734 1.87 4.45 -16.09
C ILE A 734 2.63 4.76 -14.80
N GLU A 735 3.90 4.36 -14.77
CA GLU A 735 4.87 4.56 -13.69
C GLU A 735 5.93 5.57 -14.18
N ASP A 736 5.70 6.84 -13.85
CA ASP A 736 6.47 8.00 -14.34
C ASP A 736 6.52 9.07 -13.25
N LEU A 737 7.74 9.55 -12.93
CA LEU A 737 7.96 10.58 -11.92
C LEU A 737 7.11 11.84 -12.15
N THR A 738 6.78 12.14 -13.40
CA THR A 738 5.99 13.31 -13.83
C THR A 738 4.49 13.04 -13.97
N ILE A 739 3.99 11.84 -13.64
CA ILE A 739 2.57 11.49 -13.86
C ILE A 739 1.62 12.23 -12.89
N HIS A 740 2.11 12.67 -11.73
CA HIS A 740 1.34 13.43 -10.74
C HIS A 740 1.91 14.84 -10.52
N ASN A 741 1.04 15.85 -10.51
CA ASN A 741 1.40 17.26 -10.31
C ASN A 741 1.21 17.70 -8.84
N TYR A 742 1.77 16.97 -7.86
CA TYR A 742 1.56 17.26 -6.43
C TYR A 742 1.84 18.74 -6.06
N LYS A 743 2.94 19.32 -6.56
CA LYS A 743 3.29 20.75 -6.32
C LYS A 743 2.28 21.75 -6.90
N LEU A 744 1.40 21.35 -7.81
CA LEU A 744 0.32 22.19 -8.36
C LEU A 744 -0.96 22.13 -7.51
N VAL A 745 -1.24 20.98 -6.87
CA VAL A 745 -2.49 20.73 -6.13
C VAL A 745 -2.32 20.98 -4.63
N PHE A 746 -1.18 20.59 -4.05
CA PHE A 746 -0.90 20.70 -2.61
C PHE A 746 0.24 21.68 -2.27
N GLY A 747 0.94 22.21 -3.28
CA GLY A 747 2.14 23.05 -3.09
C GLY A 747 3.41 22.29 -2.69
N VAL A 748 3.32 20.98 -2.38
CA VAL A 748 4.40 20.11 -1.89
C VAL A 748 4.55 18.83 -2.71
N ASP A 749 5.61 18.05 -2.52
CA ASP A 749 5.86 16.80 -3.25
C ASP A 749 6.26 15.64 -2.31
N PRO A 750 5.29 14.82 -1.88
CA PRO A 750 5.51 13.74 -0.92
C PRO A 750 6.22 12.51 -1.50
N SER A 751 6.98 12.63 -2.59
CA SER A 751 7.68 11.48 -3.19
C SER A 751 9.08 11.78 -3.70
N LEU A 752 9.42 13.05 -3.98
CA LEU A 752 10.68 13.43 -4.63
C LEU A 752 11.43 14.58 -3.93
N ASP A 753 10.90 15.14 -2.84
CA ASP A 753 11.62 16.11 -2.02
C ASP A 753 12.68 15.44 -1.09
N LEU A 754 12.66 14.10 -0.98
CA LEU A 754 13.72 13.26 -0.39
C LEU A 754 14.36 12.35 -1.46
N LYS A 755 15.67 12.08 -1.35
CA LYS A 755 16.36 11.11 -2.22
C LYS A 755 16.01 9.67 -1.83
N LYS A 756 16.23 8.72 -2.74
CA LYS A 756 16.04 7.27 -2.47
C LYS A 756 16.77 6.77 -1.21
N GLU A 757 18.01 7.20 -0.98
CA GLU A 757 18.77 6.85 0.25
C GLU A 757 18.04 7.32 1.53
N ASP A 758 17.56 8.57 1.55
CA ASP A 758 16.85 9.15 2.68
C ASP A 758 15.49 8.46 2.87
N ARG A 759 14.72 8.26 1.79
CA ARG A 759 13.40 7.60 1.86
C ARG A 759 13.49 6.17 2.43
N MET A 760 14.58 5.44 2.15
CA MET A 760 14.84 4.13 2.76
C MET A 760 15.25 4.20 4.24
N VAL A 761 16.04 5.19 4.64
CA VAL A 761 16.48 5.36 6.03
C VAL A 761 15.35 5.83 6.94
N TYR A 762 14.50 6.73 6.45
CA TYR A 762 13.38 7.33 7.20
C TYR A 762 12.04 6.60 7.01
N GLY A 763 12.01 5.47 6.29
CA GLY A 763 10.84 4.59 6.21
C GLY A 763 9.72 5.04 5.26
N ASP A 764 9.96 6.01 4.38
CA ASP A 764 8.99 6.39 3.33
C ASP A 764 9.00 5.42 2.14
N SER A 765 10.14 4.79 1.81
CA SER A 765 10.27 3.99 0.58
C SER A 765 11.00 2.67 0.82
N CYS A 766 10.34 1.57 0.45
CA CYS A 766 10.90 0.22 0.48
C CYS A 766 10.28 -0.64 -0.63
N MET A 767 10.81 -1.84 -0.83
CA MET A 767 10.28 -2.77 -1.82
C MET A 767 8.94 -3.37 -1.35
N THR A 768 7.87 -3.11 -2.10
CA THR A 768 6.50 -3.49 -1.72
C THR A 768 5.81 -4.42 -2.70
N HIS A 769 6.27 -4.53 -3.95
CA HIS A 769 5.63 -5.37 -4.96
C HIS A 769 6.62 -5.90 -6.00
N ALA A 770 6.35 -7.09 -6.55
CA ALA A 770 7.19 -7.75 -7.53
C ALA A 770 6.42 -8.01 -8.84
N MET A 771 7.05 -7.74 -9.97
CA MET A 771 6.45 -7.80 -11.31
C MET A 771 7.47 -8.31 -12.35
N LEU A 772 7.08 -8.38 -13.63
CA LEU A 772 7.89 -8.95 -14.70
C LEU A 772 8.05 -7.99 -15.88
N PHE A 773 9.28 -7.63 -16.25
CA PHE A 773 9.54 -6.90 -17.48
C PHE A 773 9.45 -7.81 -18.71
N THR A 774 8.68 -7.39 -19.72
CA THR A 774 8.37 -8.16 -20.95
C THR A 774 8.61 -7.38 -22.25
N GLY A 775 9.18 -6.18 -22.17
CA GLY A 775 9.50 -5.32 -23.31
C GLY A 775 10.28 -4.07 -22.88
N VAL A 776 11.01 -3.47 -23.81
CA VAL A 776 11.90 -2.32 -23.57
C VAL A 776 12.03 -1.44 -24.82
N SER A 777 12.33 -0.16 -24.60
CA SER A 777 12.77 0.78 -25.64
C SER A 777 14.12 1.39 -25.24
N PHE A 778 14.97 1.69 -26.22
CA PHE A 778 16.25 2.35 -26.02
C PHE A 778 16.27 3.76 -26.63
N ASP A 779 17.23 4.60 -26.21
CA ASP A 779 17.60 5.84 -26.89
C ASP A 779 18.61 5.59 -28.03
N GLU A 780 19.05 6.66 -28.71
CA GLU A 780 20.05 6.57 -29.79
C GLU A 780 21.45 6.17 -29.30
N ALA A 781 21.74 6.31 -28.00
CA ALA A 781 22.99 5.91 -27.36
C ALA A 781 22.95 4.46 -26.85
N GLY A 782 21.80 3.80 -26.88
CA GLY A 782 21.61 2.41 -26.43
C GLY A 782 21.23 2.25 -24.95
N ASN A 783 20.80 3.31 -24.26
CA ASN A 783 20.31 3.23 -22.89
C ASN A 783 18.80 2.92 -22.87
N PRO A 784 18.29 2.08 -21.94
CA PRO A 784 16.86 1.89 -21.77
C PRO A 784 16.14 3.20 -21.38
N THR A 785 15.01 3.49 -22.03
CA THR A 785 14.18 4.68 -21.78
C THR A 785 12.85 4.37 -21.10
N LYS A 786 12.28 3.19 -21.39
CA LYS A 786 11.05 2.68 -20.77
C LYS A 786 10.92 1.17 -20.96
N PHE A 787 10.16 0.55 -20.07
CA PHE A 787 9.89 -0.88 -20.01
C PHE A 787 8.38 -1.17 -20.05
N LYS A 788 8.05 -2.37 -20.54
CA LYS A 788 6.72 -2.97 -20.45
C LYS A 788 6.70 -3.92 -19.26
N VAL A 789 5.73 -3.76 -18.37
CA VAL A 789 5.57 -4.57 -17.16
C VAL A 789 4.35 -5.47 -17.30
N GLU A 790 4.49 -6.77 -17.07
CA GLU A 790 3.40 -7.73 -16.82
C GLU A 790 3.18 -7.81 -15.30
N ASN A 791 1.98 -7.44 -14.84
CA ASN A 791 1.59 -7.46 -13.43
C ASN A 791 0.63 -8.63 -13.13
N SER A 792 0.33 -8.88 -11.86
CA SER A 792 -0.48 -9.99 -11.35
C SER A 792 -1.81 -9.56 -10.73
N TRP A 793 -2.44 -8.49 -11.24
CA TRP A 793 -3.77 -8.01 -10.78
C TRP A 793 -4.91 -8.26 -11.79
N GLY A 794 -4.68 -8.98 -12.89
CA GLY A 794 -5.68 -9.30 -13.91
C GLY A 794 -5.80 -8.27 -15.05
N GLU A 795 -6.73 -8.51 -15.99
CA GLU A 795 -6.85 -7.70 -17.21
C GLU A 795 -7.49 -6.31 -17.00
N ASP A 796 -8.15 -6.07 -15.88
CA ASP A 796 -8.91 -4.81 -15.65
C ASP A 796 -8.02 -3.62 -15.24
N HIS A 797 -6.77 -3.87 -14.82
CA HIS A 797 -5.81 -2.84 -14.42
C HIS A 797 -4.94 -2.35 -15.60
N GLY A 798 -4.58 -1.05 -15.59
CA GLY A 798 -3.66 -0.44 -16.55
C GLY A 798 -4.03 -0.62 -18.03
N LYS A 799 -3.21 -1.37 -18.78
CA LYS A 799 -3.49 -1.74 -20.18
C LYS A 799 -3.53 -3.26 -20.32
N LYS A 800 -4.66 -3.85 -19.93
CA LYS A 800 -4.89 -5.31 -19.93
C LYS A 800 -3.95 -6.06 -18.99
N GLY A 801 -3.72 -5.52 -17.79
CA GLY A 801 -2.76 -6.03 -16.82
C GLY A 801 -1.29 -5.68 -17.11
N PHE A 802 -1.00 -4.94 -18.18
CA PHE A 802 0.33 -4.41 -18.45
C PHE A 802 0.46 -2.93 -18.08
N PHE A 803 1.60 -2.56 -17.50
CA PHE A 803 1.99 -1.17 -17.22
C PHE A 803 3.15 -0.72 -18.14
N LEU A 804 3.44 0.58 -18.08
CA LEU A 804 4.59 1.24 -18.69
C LEU A 804 5.41 1.88 -17.59
N LEU A 805 6.67 1.48 -17.48
CA LEU A 805 7.61 1.98 -16.47
C LEU A 805 8.72 2.79 -17.16
N THR A 806 8.93 4.02 -16.70
CA THR A 806 9.93 4.93 -17.30
C THR A 806 11.31 4.80 -16.65
N ALA A 807 12.38 5.05 -17.40
CA ALA A 807 13.75 4.97 -16.88
C ALA A 807 14.03 5.86 -15.64
N PRO A 808 13.45 7.09 -15.51
CA PRO A 808 13.56 7.85 -14.26
C PRO A 808 12.84 7.17 -13.08
N TRP A 809 11.64 6.60 -13.30
CA TRP A 809 10.93 5.86 -12.25
C TRP A 809 11.70 4.62 -11.81
N PHE A 810 12.32 3.89 -12.76
CA PHE A 810 13.19 2.75 -12.47
C PHE A 810 14.24 3.09 -11.41
N LYS A 811 14.97 4.19 -11.58
CA LYS A 811 16.04 4.58 -10.65
C LYS A 811 15.53 4.85 -9.24
N GLU A 812 14.41 5.57 -9.13
CA GLU A 812 13.85 5.98 -7.84
C GLU A 812 13.16 4.84 -7.08
N PHE A 813 12.46 3.92 -7.76
CA PHE A 813 11.51 2.99 -7.13
C PHE A 813 11.68 1.50 -7.50
N VAL A 814 12.62 1.10 -8.36
CA VAL A 814 13.04 -0.32 -8.49
C VAL A 814 14.22 -0.58 -7.56
N PHE A 815 14.13 -1.66 -6.78
CA PHE A 815 15.13 -2.05 -5.77
C PHE A 815 15.86 -3.34 -6.11
N GLU A 816 15.22 -4.25 -6.86
CA GLU A 816 15.78 -5.57 -7.19
C GLU A 816 15.48 -5.93 -8.66
N VAL A 817 16.44 -6.54 -9.35
CA VAL A 817 16.21 -7.29 -10.60
C VAL A 817 16.90 -8.64 -10.56
N VAL A 818 16.27 -9.64 -11.17
CA VAL A 818 16.80 -11.00 -11.29
C VAL A 818 17.23 -11.25 -12.73
N ILE A 819 18.53 -11.48 -12.92
CA ILE A 819 19.18 -11.57 -14.24
C ILE A 819 19.84 -12.95 -14.40
N ASP A 820 19.86 -13.47 -15.62
CA ASP A 820 20.65 -14.67 -15.94
C ASP A 820 22.15 -14.37 -15.93
N LYS A 821 22.94 -15.23 -15.27
CA LYS A 821 24.40 -15.11 -15.15
C LYS A 821 25.11 -14.82 -16.46
N LYS A 822 24.62 -15.32 -17.61
CA LYS A 822 25.24 -15.10 -18.93
C LYS A 822 25.23 -13.63 -19.41
N PHE A 823 24.42 -12.77 -18.80
CA PHE A 823 24.40 -11.33 -19.08
C PHE A 823 25.26 -10.51 -18.11
N VAL A 824 25.66 -11.10 -16.98
CA VAL A 824 26.36 -10.41 -15.89
C VAL A 824 27.88 -10.57 -16.06
N SER A 825 28.65 -9.49 -15.93
CA SER A 825 30.11 -9.54 -16.08
C SER A 825 30.78 -10.22 -14.88
N ASP A 826 31.94 -10.85 -15.11
CA ASP A 826 32.73 -11.54 -14.08
C ASP A 826 33.02 -10.66 -12.86
N SER A 827 33.23 -9.35 -13.07
CA SER A 827 33.39 -8.36 -12.01
C SER A 827 32.18 -8.30 -11.06
N ILE A 828 30.96 -8.23 -11.61
CA ILE A 828 29.72 -8.21 -10.82
C ILE A 828 29.49 -9.60 -10.22
N MET A 829 29.76 -10.68 -10.96
CA MET A 829 29.64 -12.05 -10.46
C MET A 829 30.58 -12.36 -9.28
N SER A 830 31.77 -11.75 -9.23
CA SER A 830 32.72 -11.92 -8.11
C SER A 830 32.19 -11.40 -6.77
N VAL A 831 31.22 -10.48 -6.77
CA VAL A 831 30.59 -9.97 -5.55
C VAL A 831 29.89 -11.09 -4.78
N PHE A 832 29.30 -12.08 -5.47
CA PHE A 832 28.69 -13.26 -4.83
C PHE A 832 29.69 -14.23 -4.16
N GLN A 833 31.00 -13.97 -4.28
CA GLN A 833 32.06 -14.73 -3.60
C GLN A 833 32.53 -14.05 -2.30
N GLN A 834 32.04 -12.84 -2.01
CA GLN A 834 32.32 -12.13 -0.77
C GLN A 834 31.51 -12.73 0.39
N SER A 835 32.01 -12.56 1.62
CA SER A 835 31.16 -12.73 2.80
C SER A 835 30.11 -11.61 2.82
N PRO A 836 28.80 -11.91 2.85
CA PRO A 836 27.76 -10.88 2.76
C PRO A 836 27.70 -10.05 4.04
N LYS A 837 27.57 -8.73 3.89
CA LYS A 837 27.26 -7.85 5.02
C LYS A 837 25.86 -8.20 5.55
N VAL A 838 25.78 -8.58 6.82
CA VAL A 838 24.52 -8.86 7.50
C VAL A 838 23.82 -7.55 7.86
N LEU A 839 22.59 -7.40 7.38
CA LEU A 839 21.64 -6.33 7.69
C LEU A 839 20.63 -6.85 8.74
N PRO A 840 20.10 -5.98 9.62
CA PRO A 840 19.16 -6.42 10.65
C PRO A 840 17.82 -6.89 10.04
N PRO A 841 17.05 -7.75 10.70
CA PRO A 841 15.85 -8.38 10.10
C PRO A 841 14.76 -7.39 9.64
N TRP A 842 14.69 -6.21 10.27
CA TRP A 842 13.77 -5.12 9.94
C TRP A 842 14.31 -4.15 8.86
N ASP A 843 15.37 -4.52 8.14
CA ASP A 843 15.94 -3.68 7.08
C ASP A 843 14.98 -3.58 5.85
N PRO A 844 14.78 -2.38 5.26
CA PRO A 844 13.87 -2.20 4.13
C PRO A 844 14.19 -3.03 2.89
N MET A 845 15.42 -3.53 2.73
CA MET A 845 15.76 -4.46 1.64
C MET A 845 15.18 -5.86 1.85
N GLY A 846 14.75 -6.23 3.06
CA GLY A 846 14.11 -7.52 3.32
C GLY A 846 12.62 -7.59 2.95
N ALA A 847 11.99 -6.43 2.71
CA ALA A 847 10.56 -6.33 2.43
C ALA A 847 10.21 -6.74 0.98
N VAL A 848 9.14 -7.53 0.83
CA VAL A 848 8.34 -7.70 -0.39
C VAL A 848 6.90 -7.94 0.06
N ALA A 849 5.91 -7.30 -0.56
CA ALA A 849 4.47 -7.49 -0.30
C ALA A 849 3.97 -7.21 1.13
N SER A 850 4.82 -6.75 2.06
CA SER A 850 4.48 -6.48 3.46
C SER A 850 3.44 -5.37 3.66
N ILE A 851 3.32 -4.44 2.69
CA ILE A 851 2.40 -3.28 2.72
C ILE A 851 1.18 -3.49 1.76
N ALA A 852 1.14 -4.58 1.00
CA ALA A 852 0.19 -4.78 -0.11
C ALA A 852 -1.27 -5.12 0.31
N SER A 853 -1.68 -4.87 1.56
CA SER A 853 -3.02 -5.16 2.09
C SER A 853 -4.01 -3.98 2.01
N THR A 854 -3.72 -2.97 1.20
CA THR A 854 -4.56 -1.77 0.99
C THR A 854 -4.80 -1.47 -0.50
N HIS A 855 -5.40 -2.45 -1.21
CA HIS A 855 -6.03 -2.34 -2.53
C HIS A 855 -7.25 -3.27 -2.60
#